data_AF-A0A1B7WEG2-F1
#
_entry.id   AF-A0A1B7WEG2-F1
#
_cell.length_a   1.000
_cell.length_b   1.000
_cell.length_c   1.000
_cell.angle_alpha   90.00
_cell.angle_beta   90.00
_cell.angle_gamma   90.00
#
_symmetry.space_group_name_H-M   'P 1'
#
loop_
_entity.id
_entity.type
_entity.pdbx_description
1 polymer ?
#
loop_
_entity_poly.entity_id
_entity_poly.type
_entity_poly.pdbx_seq_one_letter_code
_entity_poly.pdbx_strand_id
1 'polypeptide(L)'
;MIDNFDWLTPENYGKPVIPEKEPPLVVLALETLNNAEDQVLRDWIKKVFPNILDYFSLKPAKGMSLEAAKELAVNAKPDKKEKTINTLVEHKDQSLAVHLLNAAVGGWTLVKLANLEELQQRLYLAAVTLHDLNKIVLKELGNARMDGKEWDKYYHYFNIWAESLGLWKFISNEYWQDIAFLSQNAEDARGANLTLANFQDIKLSPEDLIGLAEFVRFADLLASMAHHPDSLYQEKIRAIVRRRLKDKYVIRHHRTIENRGLLTQTIHNAVLDKAREIGWIAFLFFPDGITYFAPKDSEKPDLSNLAEIVRSQILKTAEKGLNRLIYRQPKGIISCKPDMKEVADVERASETLIKQLFNILGDKRNPVTGERREKIRSIPELANLDWNYPANLQVDRLAEGVRGLVDILKEYYGVTEDQAIQSLLNALDMNEYLETLKRIPALGGVPHGWYFLAGHYMKKHGSLNDAQLEDKMLKAIHQVITERGKPEGITAFAFLDSYIAQVLDISDSDKKHDFEKELNRYHRNKANRKREPICAVCNSAFDVREEFSSYTNKRVTSLSKESLRGICTVCQAEKLLRSYSLNRGLEADDDIIYLHLYPDYYFTPETAIIMNRAYKIFAQNVFSDLDKELAKHNYDPKYIPRTDVFRVGADSKENEKRRIEKVEYPEGQMQGYYLLGVPALFKKPTDTEVWHIPALLTLIAPLTFGVKVVASRSTLPPYDSGADFKETAILDGVHTYWQHSIKQSSFRLDELITAIPAAFAVYALTSQAYRSKNFPVWNALNNVSQSLDTSPLYVFHYADRILENIKKEERKKKATQLSDPAIIVAKKLLNYYQLLIDYYQGDDPMNMIRELVDKYARFYRASGKNSSAYTRLRPLNIAAKVILESQPNTAEDDLQLMIEGYLFSLVDGVLNNNNEGYIPSEVVKDKSQRETVIQDFSQYFVKEVFQNYCRAERSLLRQNINLIRHAAEAWYIKQYIKKPEEKTQKSENKESN
;
A
#
# COMPACT_ATOMS: atom_id res chain seq x y z
N MET A 1 -12.95 -12.25 -41.16
CA MET A 1 -12.17 -11.89 -42.35
C MET A 1 -10.84 -11.35 -41.84
N ILE A 2 -9.76 -12.05 -42.21
CA ILE A 2 -8.37 -11.61 -42.30
C ILE A 2 -7.69 -11.21 -40.97
N ASP A 3 -6.96 -12.19 -40.42
CA ASP A 3 -5.56 -12.05 -39.97
C ASP A 3 -4.99 -10.63 -40.06
N ASN A 4 -5.06 -9.86 -38.97
CA ASN A 4 -4.29 -8.63 -38.82
C ASN A 4 -3.37 -8.80 -37.61
N PHE A 5 -2.22 -9.42 -37.87
CA PHE A 5 -1.17 -9.80 -36.93
C PHE A 5 -0.26 -8.60 -36.61
N ASP A 6 -0.78 -7.62 -35.89
CA ASP A 6 -0.02 -6.44 -35.45
C ASP A 6 -0.07 -6.30 -33.91
N TRP A 7 0.30 -7.34 -33.14
CA TRP A 7 0.44 -7.19 -31.68
C TRP A 7 1.66 -7.88 -31.03
N LEU A 8 2.61 -8.33 -31.85
CA LEU A 8 3.65 -9.29 -31.46
C LEU A 8 5.08 -8.74 -31.51
N THR A 9 5.21 -7.48 -31.93
CA THR A 9 6.45 -6.71 -32.00
C THR A 9 6.42 -5.59 -30.95
N PRO A 10 7.60 -5.08 -30.52
CA PRO A 10 7.73 -3.95 -29.60
C PRO A 10 6.82 -2.75 -29.96
N GLU A 11 6.55 -2.54 -31.24
CA GLU A 11 5.69 -1.48 -31.77
C GLU A 11 4.25 -1.54 -31.25
N ASN A 12 3.76 -2.73 -30.89
CA ASN A 12 2.40 -2.98 -30.45
C ASN A 12 2.24 -3.29 -28.96
N TYR A 13 3.35 -3.57 -28.27
CA TYR A 13 3.43 -3.51 -26.80
C TYR A 13 3.36 -2.06 -26.26
N GLY A 14 3.24 -1.09 -27.18
CA GLY A 14 3.46 0.32 -26.97
C GLY A 14 4.92 0.65 -27.26
N LYS A 15 5.16 1.76 -27.97
CA LYS A 15 6.51 2.35 -28.04
C LYS A 15 7.04 2.52 -26.61
N PRO A 16 8.35 2.31 -26.36
CA PRO A 16 8.94 2.67 -25.08
C PRO A 16 8.49 4.10 -24.76
N VAL A 17 8.09 4.34 -23.52
CA VAL A 17 7.68 5.67 -23.09
C VAL A 17 8.82 6.61 -23.48
N ILE A 18 8.58 7.49 -24.47
CA ILE A 18 9.58 8.45 -24.94
C ILE A 18 10.11 9.14 -23.68
N PRO A 19 11.43 9.14 -23.43
CA PRO A 19 11.98 9.32 -22.08
C PRO A 19 11.69 10.73 -21.55
N GLU A 20 10.53 10.92 -20.92
CA GLU A 20 10.25 12.12 -20.14
C GLU A 20 10.98 12.03 -18.79
N LYS A 21 11.13 10.81 -18.22
CA LYS A 21 11.84 10.53 -16.96
C LYS A 21 12.36 9.09 -16.90
N GLU A 22 13.47 8.88 -16.19
CA GLU A 22 13.96 7.54 -15.83
C GLU A 22 13.07 6.89 -14.76
N PRO A 23 12.90 5.55 -14.74
CA PRO A 23 12.15 4.87 -13.69
C PRO A 23 12.76 5.13 -12.31
N PRO A 24 11.98 5.45 -11.27
CA PRO A 24 12.51 5.71 -9.92
C PRO A 24 13.39 4.58 -9.40
N LEU A 25 13.03 3.33 -9.68
CA LEU A 25 13.80 2.15 -9.27
C LEU A 25 15.19 2.10 -9.92
N VAL A 26 15.31 2.51 -11.19
CA VAL A 26 16.59 2.59 -11.91
C VAL A 26 17.46 3.70 -11.33
N VAL A 27 16.89 4.88 -11.09
CA VAL A 27 17.60 6.01 -10.47
C VAL A 27 18.15 5.61 -9.10
N LEU A 28 17.31 5.03 -8.25
CA LEU A 28 17.68 4.52 -6.93
C LEU A 28 18.80 3.47 -7.01
N ALA A 29 18.70 2.54 -7.95
CA ALA A 29 19.70 1.51 -8.14
C ALA A 29 21.07 2.09 -8.51
N LEU A 30 21.10 3.02 -9.47
CA LEU A 30 22.34 3.67 -9.92
C LEU A 30 22.97 4.59 -8.88
N GLU A 31 22.17 5.20 -8.00
CA GLU A 31 22.67 5.99 -6.86
C GLU A 31 23.22 5.11 -5.73
N THR A 32 22.71 3.89 -5.60
CA THR A 32 22.99 3.03 -4.43
C THR A 32 24.14 2.05 -4.68
N LEU A 33 24.18 1.39 -5.83
CA LEU A 33 25.09 0.27 -6.10
C LEU A 33 26.48 0.74 -6.54
N ASN A 34 27.25 1.42 -5.70
CA ASN A 34 28.50 2.09 -6.10
C ASN A 34 29.79 1.25 -6.01
N ASN A 35 29.68 -0.02 -5.64
CA ASN A 35 30.85 -0.89 -5.48
C ASN A 35 31.46 -1.27 -6.84
N ALA A 36 32.79 -1.44 -6.89
CA ALA A 36 33.50 -1.81 -8.12
C ALA A 36 33.03 -3.18 -8.67
N GLU A 37 32.70 -4.13 -7.79
CA GLU A 37 32.18 -5.46 -8.16
C GLU A 37 30.80 -5.41 -8.83
N ASP A 38 30.03 -4.33 -8.66
CA ASP A 38 28.69 -4.18 -9.24
C ASP A 38 28.72 -3.40 -10.56
N GLN A 39 29.89 -3.05 -11.10
CA GLN A 39 30.01 -2.21 -12.30
C GLN A 39 29.27 -2.79 -13.53
N VAL A 40 29.35 -4.11 -13.74
CA VAL A 40 28.64 -4.78 -14.85
C VAL A 40 27.13 -4.79 -14.62
N LEU A 41 26.69 -5.06 -13.38
CA LEU A 41 25.28 -5.01 -13.00
C LEU A 41 24.71 -3.59 -13.17
N ARG A 42 25.44 -2.55 -12.76
CA ARG A 42 25.06 -1.15 -12.99
C ARG A 42 24.88 -0.83 -14.48
N ASP A 43 25.77 -1.32 -15.34
CA ASP A 43 25.68 -1.10 -16.79
C ASP A 43 24.44 -1.77 -17.38
N TRP A 44 24.10 -2.98 -16.91
CA TRP A 44 22.84 -3.66 -17.27
C TRP A 44 21.61 -2.90 -16.75
N ILE A 45 21.62 -2.44 -15.49
CA ILE A 45 20.55 -1.64 -14.90
C ILE A 45 20.33 -0.33 -15.67
N LYS A 46 21.39 0.28 -16.19
CA LYS A 46 21.29 1.52 -16.97
C LYS A 46 20.74 1.29 -18.37
N LYS A 47 21.12 0.21 -19.04
CA LYS A 47 20.86 0.01 -20.47
C LYS A 47 19.68 -0.90 -20.78
N VAL A 48 19.42 -1.89 -19.92
CA VAL A 48 18.47 -2.98 -20.17
C VAL A 48 17.25 -2.90 -19.25
N PHE A 49 17.48 -2.76 -17.95
CA PHE A 49 16.41 -2.79 -16.96
C PHE A 49 15.27 -1.74 -17.14
N PRO A 50 15.51 -0.51 -17.64
CA PRO A 50 14.42 0.44 -17.86
C PRO A 50 13.42 -0.07 -18.91
N ASN A 51 13.91 -0.75 -19.94
CA ASN A 51 13.08 -1.34 -20.98
C ASN A 51 12.31 -2.56 -20.46
N ILE A 52 12.93 -3.36 -19.57
CA ILE A 52 12.25 -4.47 -18.88
C ILE A 52 11.04 -3.92 -18.10
N LEU A 53 11.22 -2.83 -17.35
CA LEU A 53 10.13 -2.21 -16.59
C LEU A 53 9.00 -1.72 -17.51
N ASP A 54 9.34 -1.05 -18.60
CA ASP A 54 8.34 -0.52 -19.55
C ASP A 54 7.48 -1.62 -20.18
N TYR A 55 8.10 -2.73 -20.58
CA TYR A 55 7.39 -3.79 -21.30
C TYR A 55 6.74 -4.84 -20.39
N PHE A 56 7.31 -5.12 -19.22
CA PHE A 56 7.02 -6.35 -18.49
C PHE A 56 6.48 -6.16 -17.06
N SER A 57 6.32 -4.92 -16.56
CA SER A 57 5.79 -4.68 -15.21
C SER A 57 4.34 -5.12 -15.01
N LEU A 58 3.51 -5.05 -16.06
CA LEU A 58 2.11 -5.51 -16.05
C LEU A 58 1.91 -6.91 -16.62
N LYS A 59 2.99 -7.55 -17.07
CA LYS A 59 2.92 -8.84 -17.72
C LYS A 59 3.09 -9.96 -16.68
N PRO A 60 2.13 -10.88 -16.52
CA PRO A 60 2.29 -11.98 -15.59
C PRO A 60 3.34 -12.97 -16.11
N ALA A 61 4.37 -13.25 -15.28
CA ALA A 61 5.24 -14.42 -15.47
C ALA A 61 4.63 -15.67 -14.83
N LYS A 62 3.98 -15.48 -13.68
CA LYS A 62 3.25 -16.49 -12.93
C LYS A 62 2.00 -15.87 -12.32
N GLY A 63 0.98 -16.70 -12.15
CA GLY A 63 -0.31 -16.26 -11.62
C GLY A 63 -1.10 -15.43 -12.63
N MET A 64 -2.42 -15.53 -12.58
CA MET A 64 -3.34 -14.68 -13.33
C MET A 64 -4.76 -14.84 -12.78
N SER A 65 -5.65 -13.91 -13.13
CA SER A 65 -7.09 -14.03 -12.87
C SER A 65 -7.72 -15.25 -13.54
N LEU A 66 -8.91 -15.63 -13.06
CA LEU A 66 -9.70 -16.70 -13.66
C LEU A 66 -10.11 -16.38 -15.11
N GLU A 67 -10.41 -15.11 -15.39
CA GLU A 67 -10.79 -14.65 -16.73
C GLU A 67 -9.63 -14.79 -17.70
N ALA A 68 -8.46 -14.24 -17.35
CA ALA A 68 -7.25 -14.38 -18.16
C ALA A 68 -6.82 -15.85 -18.33
N ALA A 69 -6.95 -16.68 -17.28
CA ALA A 69 -6.67 -18.12 -17.37
C ALA A 69 -7.59 -18.84 -18.35
N LYS A 70 -8.89 -18.50 -18.37
CA LYS A 70 -9.86 -19.06 -19.32
C LYS A 70 -9.53 -18.66 -20.75
N GLU A 71 -9.18 -17.40 -20.99
CA GLU A 71 -8.77 -16.88 -22.30
C GLU A 71 -7.49 -17.55 -22.82
N LEU A 72 -6.52 -17.75 -21.94
CA LEU A 72 -5.28 -18.44 -22.29
C LEU A 72 -5.52 -19.92 -22.61
N ALA A 73 -6.43 -20.56 -21.87
CA ALA A 73 -6.77 -21.96 -22.02
C ALA A 73 -7.82 -22.26 -23.12
N VAL A 74 -8.28 -21.27 -23.90
CA VAL A 74 -9.27 -21.49 -24.98
C VAL A 74 -8.82 -22.59 -25.95
N ASN A 75 -7.53 -22.61 -26.29
CA ASN A 75 -6.93 -23.58 -27.22
C ASN A 75 -6.33 -24.81 -26.53
N ALA A 76 -6.48 -24.94 -25.21
CA ALA A 76 -6.02 -26.13 -24.50
C ALA A 76 -6.90 -27.34 -24.85
N LYS A 77 -6.30 -28.54 -24.86
CA LYS A 77 -7.05 -29.80 -25.06
C LYS A 77 -8.19 -29.89 -24.03
N PRO A 78 -9.42 -30.28 -24.42
CA PRO A 78 -10.59 -30.30 -23.52
C PRO A 78 -10.31 -30.99 -22.17
N ASP A 79 -9.67 -32.16 -22.22
CA ASP A 79 -9.36 -32.98 -21.04
C ASP A 79 -8.33 -32.36 -20.07
N LYS A 80 -7.59 -31.34 -20.52
CA LYS A 80 -6.57 -30.64 -19.74
C LYS A 80 -6.92 -29.20 -19.43
N LYS A 81 -7.99 -28.66 -20.03
CA LYS A 81 -8.36 -27.25 -19.95
C LYS A 81 -8.59 -26.80 -18.50
N GLU A 82 -9.40 -27.56 -17.76
CA GLU A 82 -9.70 -27.27 -16.35
C GLU A 82 -8.45 -27.35 -15.48
N LYS A 83 -7.61 -28.38 -15.68
CA LYS A 83 -6.34 -28.51 -14.96
C LYS A 83 -5.39 -27.34 -15.24
N THR A 84 -5.30 -26.89 -16.50
CA THR A 84 -4.49 -25.73 -16.88
C THR A 84 -5.00 -24.45 -16.23
N ILE A 85 -6.32 -24.20 -16.27
CA ILE A 85 -6.94 -23.05 -15.62
C ILE A 85 -6.65 -23.06 -14.13
N ASN A 86 -6.91 -24.18 -13.45
CA ASN A 86 -6.68 -24.31 -12.01
C ASN A 86 -5.22 -24.06 -11.65
N THR A 87 -4.26 -24.64 -12.39
CA THR A 87 -2.83 -24.39 -12.14
C THR A 87 -2.47 -22.90 -12.29
N LEU A 88 -2.98 -22.22 -13.32
CA LEU A 88 -2.66 -20.81 -13.57
C LEU A 88 -3.23 -19.89 -12.48
N VAL A 89 -4.45 -20.17 -12.00
CA VAL A 89 -5.12 -19.39 -10.94
C VAL A 89 -4.52 -19.67 -9.56
N GLU A 90 -4.07 -20.90 -9.30
CA GLU A 90 -3.43 -21.28 -8.03
C GLU A 90 -2.02 -20.71 -7.86
N HIS A 91 -1.33 -20.40 -8.96
CA HIS A 91 -0.03 -19.75 -8.88
C HIS A 91 -0.14 -18.35 -8.26
N LYS A 92 0.89 -17.99 -7.51
CA LYS A 92 1.07 -16.66 -6.91
C LYS A 92 1.50 -15.68 -8.00
N ASP A 93 0.97 -14.46 -7.95
CA ASP A 93 1.37 -13.42 -8.91
C ASP A 93 2.86 -13.10 -8.78
N GLN A 94 3.46 -12.92 -9.95
CA GLN A 94 4.77 -12.33 -10.14
C GLN A 94 4.83 -11.72 -11.53
N SER A 95 5.21 -10.44 -11.63
CA SER A 95 5.40 -9.80 -12.93
C SER A 95 6.64 -10.37 -13.63
N LEU A 96 6.64 -10.34 -14.97
CA LEU A 96 7.80 -10.77 -15.74
C LEU A 96 8.99 -9.84 -15.53
N ALA A 97 8.77 -8.54 -15.29
CA ALA A 97 9.85 -7.64 -14.90
C ALA A 97 10.53 -8.07 -13.59
N VAL A 98 9.74 -8.40 -12.56
CA VAL A 98 10.27 -8.84 -11.26
C VAL A 98 10.85 -10.25 -11.32
N HIS A 99 10.27 -11.15 -12.11
CA HIS A 99 10.86 -12.47 -12.37
C HIS A 99 12.27 -12.36 -12.98
N LEU A 100 12.44 -11.53 -14.01
CA LEU A 100 13.74 -11.30 -14.64
C LEU A 100 14.72 -10.61 -13.69
N LEU A 101 14.27 -9.64 -12.89
CA LEU A 101 15.10 -9.00 -11.87
C LEU A 101 15.54 -9.99 -10.79
N ASN A 102 14.61 -10.78 -10.25
CA ASN A 102 14.88 -11.78 -9.23
C ASN A 102 15.82 -12.87 -9.73
N ALA A 103 15.74 -13.23 -11.01
CA ALA A 103 16.69 -14.15 -11.64
C ALA A 103 18.08 -13.49 -11.74
N ALA A 104 18.16 -12.31 -12.35
CA ALA A 104 19.42 -11.63 -12.65
C ALA A 104 20.21 -11.30 -11.39
N VAL A 105 19.52 -10.78 -10.37
CA VAL A 105 20.16 -10.34 -9.13
C VAL A 105 20.21 -11.46 -8.08
N GLY A 106 19.26 -12.40 -8.09
CA GLY A 106 19.27 -13.53 -7.17
C GLY A 106 20.47 -14.46 -7.36
N GLY A 107 20.90 -14.68 -8.61
CA GLY A 107 22.12 -15.44 -8.91
C GLY A 107 23.41 -14.60 -8.80
N TRP A 108 23.32 -13.29 -8.62
CA TRP A 108 24.48 -12.39 -8.65
C TRP A 108 25.50 -12.68 -7.53
N THR A 109 25.03 -13.07 -6.35
CA THR A 109 25.94 -13.46 -5.26
C THR A 109 26.74 -14.72 -5.61
N LEU A 110 26.13 -15.69 -6.31
CA LEU A 110 26.84 -16.88 -6.80
C LEU A 110 27.87 -16.51 -7.87
N VAL A 111 27.52 -15.58 -8.77
CA VAL A 111 28.43 -15.04 -9.79
C VAL A 111 29.65 -14.37 -9.16
N LYS A 112 29.45 -13.55 -8.12
CA LYS A 112 30.53 -12.91 -7.34
C LYS A 112 31.42 -13.94 -6.66
N LEU A 113 30.84 -14.93 -5.98
CA LEU A 113 31.60 -15.98 -5.27
C LEU A 113 32.38 -16.89 -6.21
N ALA A 114 31.87 -17.12 -7.42
CA ALA A 114 32.58 -17.86 -8.46
C ALA A 114 33.67 -17.03 -9.15
N ASN A 115 33.73 -15.72 -8.89
CA ASN A 115 34.67 -14.78 -9.50
C ASN A 115 34.66 -14.84 -11.04
N LEU A 116 33.46 -14.81 -11.63
CA LEU A 116 33.31 -14.77 -13.09
C LEU A 116 33.91 -13.49 -13.67
N GLU A 117 34.53 -13.61 -14.84
CA GLU A 117 35.11 -12.46 -15.56
C GLU A 117 34.03 -11.55 -16.13
N GLU A 118 34.38 -10.31 -16.48
CA GLU A 118 33.42 -9.30 -16.98
C GLU A 118 32.58 -9.82 -18.16
N LEU A 119 33.18 -10.49 -19.15
CA LEU A 119 32.44 -11.04 -20.28
C LEU A 119 31.43 -12.11 -19.85
N GLN A 120 31.82 -13.00 -18.94
CA GLN A 120 30.94 -14.04 -18.40
C GLN A 120 29.79 -13.45 -17.59
N GLN A 121 30.05 -12.38 -16.81
CA GLN A 121 29.02 -11.63 -16.10
C GLN A 121 28.01 -10.98 -17.06
N ARG A 122 28.50 -10.36 -18.15
CA ARG A 122 27.64 -9.78 -19.19
C ARG A 122 26.79 -10.84 -19.89
N LEU A 123 27.39 -11.98 -20.25
CA LEU A 123 26.68 -13.10 -20.86
C LEU A 123 25.62 -13.71 -19.93
N TYR A 124 25.93 -13.85 -18.63
CA TYR A 124 24.97 -14.30 -17.63
C TYR A 124 23.74 -13.37 -17.57
N LEU A 125 23.94 -12.06 -17.39
CA LEU A 125 22.84 -11.10 -17.31
C LEU A 125 22.05 -11.03 -18.63
N ALA A 126 22.75 -11.13 -19.77
CA ALA A 126 22.11 -11.12 -21.08
C ALA A 126 21.27 -12.37 -21.33
N ALA A 127 21.76 -13.55 -20.94
CA ALA A 127 21.03 -14.80 -21.04
C ALA A 127 19.80 -14.82 -20.12
N VAL A 128 19.95 -14.36 -18.88
CA VAL A 128 18.81 -14.23 -17.95
C VAL A 128 17.75 -13.28 -18.50
N THR A 129 18.14 -12.22 -19.21
CA THR A 129 17.18 -11.29 -19.82
C THR A 129 16.25 -11.95 -20.85
N LEU A 130 16.73 -12.98 -21.56
CA LEU A 130 16.01 -13.65 -22.66
C LEU A 130 15.66 -15.11 -22.39
N HIS A 131 15.94 -15.65 -21.20
CA HIS A 131 15.70 -17.07 -20.88
C HIS A 131 14.24 -17.50 -21.07
N ASP A 132 13.31 -16.59 -20.79
CA ASP A 132 11.86 -16.79 -20.88
C ASP A 132 11.27 -16.17 -22.17
N LEU A 133 12.02 -16.20 -23.28
CA LEU A 133 11.58 -15.61 -24.56
C LEU A 133 10.22 -16.12 -25.04
N ASN A 134 9.88 -17.38 -24.74
CA ASN A 134 8.55 -17.95 -25.00
C ASN A 134 7.43 -17.24 -24.24
N LYS A 135 7.68 -16.80 -22.99
CA LYS A 135 6.74 -15.95 -22.23
C LYS A 135 6.76 -14.52 -22.75
N ILE A 136 7.87 -14.05 -23.31
CA ILE A 136 7.94 -12.74 -23.95
C ILE A 136 7.08 -12.72 -25.23
N VAL A 137 7.11 -13.78 -26.04
CA VAL A 137 6.43 -13.87 -27.35
C VAL A 137 5.27 -14.89 -27.33
N LEU A 138 4.35 -14.73 -26.37
CA LEU A 138 3.27 -15.71 -26.08
C LEU A 138 2.52 -16.20 -27.33
N LYS A 139 2.20 -17.50 -27.35
CA LYS A 139 1.44 -18.26 -28.38
C LYS A 139 2.08 -18.39 -29.77
N GLU A 140 2.96 -17.48 -30.20
CA GLU A 140 3.49 -17.46 -31.57
C GLU A 140 4.90 -18.06 -31.72
N LEU A 141 5.80 -17.89 -30.74
CA LEU A 141 7.06 -18.63 -30.75
C LEU A 141 6.80 -20.14 -30.65
N GLY A 142 5.68 -20.55 -30.02
CA GLY A 142 5.32 -21.95 -29.85
C GLY A 142 6.46 -22.73 -29.17
N ASN A 143 6.92 -23.78 -29.84
CA ASN A 143 8.11 -24.55 -29.44
C ASN A 143 9.31 -24.28 -30.39
N ALA A 144 9.32 -23.16 -31.12
CA ALA A 144 10.41 -22.80 -32.02
C ALA A 144 11.69 -22.54 -31.24
N ARG A 145 12.80 -23.06 -31.77
CA ARG A 145 14.10 -23.15 -31.10
C ARG A 145 15.21 -23.15 -32.15
N MET A 146 16.45 -22.90 -31.72
CA MET A 146 17.64 -23.01 -32.57
C MET A 146 17.81 -24.38 -33.23
N ASP A 147 17.35 -25.46 -32.59
CA ASP A 147 17.41 -26.83 -33.10
C ASP A 147 16.16 -27.27 -33.89
N GLY A 148 15.18 -26.38 -34.05
CA GLY A 148 13.91 -26.66 -34.72
C GLY A 148 13.91 -26.31 -36.21
N LYS A 149 12.88 -26.79 -36.92
CA LYS A 149 12.63 -26.44 -38.34
C LYS A 149 12.33 -24.95 -38.56
N GLU A 150 11.93 -24.24 -37.50
CA GLU A 150 11.59 -22.81 -37.48
C GLU A 150 12.64 -22.01 -36.68
N TRP A 151 13.93 -22.37 -36.78
CA TRP A 151 15.00 -21.68 -36.05
C TRP A 151 15.15 -20.21 -36.49
N ASP A 152 14.82 -19.90 -37.75
CA ASP A 152 14.74 -18.56 -38.32
C ASP A 152 13.71 -17.69 -37.60
N LYS A 153 12.56 -18.27 -37.24
CA LYS A 153 11.53 -17.63 -36.41
C LYS A 153 12.06 -17.32 -35.01
N TYR A 154 12.79 -18.27 -34.40
CA TYR A 154 13.42 -18.04 -33.10
C TYR A 154 14.44 -16.90 -33.17
N TYR A 155 15.34 -16.92 -34.17
CA TYR A 155 16.34 -15.87 -34.39
C TYR A 155 15.70 -14.48 -34.59
N HIS A 156 14.63 -14.40 -35.38
CA HIS A 156 13.89 -13.16 -35.63
C HIS A 156 13.38 -12.53 -34.32
N TYR A 157 12.65 -13.29 -33.51
CA TYR A 157 12.11 -12.79 -32.24
C TYR A 157 13.19 -12.52 -31.21
N PHE A 158 14.22 -13.36 -31.15
CA PHE A 158 15.35 -13.17 -30.25
C PHE A 158 16.02 -11.82 -30.51
N ASN A 159 16.33 -11.50 -31.78
CA ASN A 159 16.98 -10.24 -32.12
C ASN A 159 16.10 -9.01 -31.92
N ILE A 160 14.82 -9.09 -32.29
CA ILE A 160 13.87 -7.99 -32.07
C ILE A 160 13.80 -7.63 -30.58
N TRP A 161 13.68 -8.63 -29.71
CA TRP A 161 13.59 -8.39 -28.27
C TRP A 161 14.93 -7.98 -27.66
N ALA A 162 16.04 -8.57 -28.11
CA ALA A 162 17.37 -8.13 -27.69
C ALA A 162 17.62 -6.66 -28.05
N GLU A 163 17.23 -6.21 -29.25
CA GLU A 163 17.34 -4.81 -29.65
C GLU A 163 16.43 -3.90 -28.82
N SER A 164 15.17 -4.31 -28.62
CA SER A 164 14.15 -3.52 -27.94
C SER A 164 14.39 -3.38 -26.45
N LEU A 165 14.97 -4.40 -25.82
CA LEU A 165 15.41 -4.35 -24.44
C LEU A 165 16.75 -3.63 -24.29
N GLY A 166 17.39 -3.18 -25.39
CA GLY A 166 18.67 -2.48 -25.34
C GLY A 166 19.86 -3.38 -25.06
N LEU A 167 19.72 -4.70 -25.25
CA LEU A 167 20.74 -5.69 -24.94
C LEU A 167 22.02 -5.48 -25.76
N TRP A 168 21.87 -5.10 -27.04
CA TRP A 168 22.99 -4.81 -27.93
C TRP A 168 23.78 -3.54 -27.60
N LYS A 169 23.26 -2.70 -26.69
CA LYS A 169 24.01 -1.58 -26.09
C LYS A 169 24.84 -2.04 -24.89
N PHE A 170 24.49 -3.18 -24.30
CA PHE A 170 25.12 -3.75 -23.12
C PHE A 170 26.19 -4.80 -23.46
N ILE A 171 25.97 -5.62 -24.49
CA ILE A 171 26.92 -6.62 -24.99
C ILE A 171 26.92 -6.63 -26.53
N SER A 172 28.05 -6.97 -27.15
CA SER A 172 28.18 -7.10 -28.60
C SER A 172 27.21 -8.16 -29.14
N ASN A 173 26.60 -7.87 -30.30
CA ASN A 173 25.65 -8.79 -30.95
C ASN A 173 26.33 -10.03 -31.54
N GLU A 174 27.66 -10.06 -31.64
CA GLU A 174 28.41 -11.24 -32.08
C GLU A 174 28.23 -12.45 -31.15
N TYR A 175 27.87 -12.21 -29.89
CA TYR A 175 27.62 -13.24 -28.88
C TYR A 175 26.17 -13.76 -28.87
N TRP A 176 25.35 -13.43 -29.88
CA TRP A 176 23.92 -13.77 -29.84
C TRP A 176 23.68 -15.29 -29.74
N GLN A 177 24.53 -16.13 -30.35
CA GLN A 177 24.41 -17.59 -30.25
C GLN A 177 24.81 -18.12 -28.87
N ASP A 178 25.84 -17.55 -28.23
CA ASP A 178 26.18 -17.86 -26.85
C ASP A 178 25.00 -17.52 -25.92
N ILE A 179 24.41 -16.33 -26.08
CA ILE A 179 23.25 -15.89 -25.29
C ILE A 179 22.03 -16.80 -25.57
N ALA A 180 21.78 -17.16 -26.83
CA ALA A 180 20.69 -18.06 -27.20
C ALA A 180 20.88 -19.45 -26.57
N PHE A 181 22.09 -20.00 -26.60
CA PHE A 181 22.42 -21.27 -25.95
C PHE A 181 22.14 -21.20 -24.44
N LEU A 182 22.65 -20.16 -23.76
CA LEU A 182 22.47 -20.00 -22.32
C LEU A 182 21.00 -19.82 -21.94
N SER A 183 20.27 -19.02 -22.71
CA SER A 183 18.83 -18.74 -22.52
C SER A 183 18.00 -20.02 -22.66
N GLN A 184 18.24 -20.81 -23.71
CA GLN A 184 17.51 -22.07 -23.94
C GLN A 184 17.86 -23.17 -22.93
N ASN A 185 19.01 -23.09 -22.26
CA ASN A 185 19.46 -24.11 -21.31
C ASN A 185 19.27 -23.70 -19.83
N ALA A 186 18.47 -22.66 -19.58
CA ALA A 186 18.04 -22.26 -18.24
C ALA A 186 17.21 -23.36 -17.53
N GLU A 187 16.47 -24.19 -18.26
CA GLU A 187 15.70 -25.34 -17.73
C GLU A 187 16.31 -26.70 -18.12
N ASP A 188 16.06 -27.77 -17.33
CA ASP A 188 16.72 -29.08 -17.47
C ASP A 188 15.93 -30.14 -18.28
N ALA A 189 14.59 -30.11 -18.28
CA ALA A 189 13.81 -31.34 -18.51
C ALA A 189 12.89 -31.38 -19.74
N ARG A 190 12.52 -30.23 -20.35
CA ARG A 190 11.62 -30.22 -21.52
C ARG A 190 12.00 -29.28 -22.65
N GLY A 191 13.07 -28.50 -22.46
CA GLY A 191 13.50 -27.50 -23.41
C GLY A 191 14.99 -27.15 -23.33
N ALA A 192 15.86 -28.06 -22.89
CA ALA A 192 17.30 -27.87 -23.00
C ALA A 192 17.78 -28.23 -24.43
N ASN A 193 18.62 -27.40 -25.03
CA ASN A 193 19.34 -27.70 -26.27
C ASN A 193 20.84 -27.63 -25.99
N LEU A 194 21.36 -28.70 -25.38
CA LEU A 194 22.78 -28.85 -25.03
C LEU A 194 23.64 -29.26 -26.24
N THR A 195 23.03 -29.47 -27.41
CA THR A 195 23.73 -29.87 -28.63
C THR A 195 24.38 -28.64 -29.26
N LEU A 196 25.66 -28.44 -28.96
CA LEU A 196 26.45 -27.29 -29.44
C LEU A 196 26.47 -27.14 -30.96
N ALA A 197 26.37 -28.25 -31.72
CA ALA A 197 26.33 -28.23 -33.18
C ALA A 197 25.14 -27.43 -33.77
N ASN A 198 24.10 -27.17 -32.97
CA ASN A 198 22.96 -26.33 -33.36
C ASN A 198 23.30 -24.82 -33.33
N PHE A 199 24.48 -24.46 -32.82
CA PHE A 199 24.97 -23.11 -32.66
C PHE A 199 26.35 -23.00 -33.34
N GLN A 200 26.34 -22.67 -34.63
CA GLN A 200 27.54 -22.71 -35.48
C GLN A 200 28.53 -21.56 -35.22
N ASP A 201 28.10 -20.49 -34.57
CA ASP A 201 28.89 -19.27 -34.32
C ASP A 201 29.00 -18.93 -32.83
N ILE A 202 29.25 -19.94 -31.99
CA ILE A 202 29.58 -19.78 -30.57
C ILE A 202 30.97 -19.11 -30.44
N LYS A 203 31.09 -18.13 -29.54
CA LYS A 203 32.37 -17.44 -29.25
C LYS A 203 33.08 -17.99 -28.02
N LEU A 204 32.35 -18.51 -27.04
CA LEU A 204 32.95 -19.09 -25.83
C LEU A 204 33.40 -20.54 -26.04
N SER A 205 34.30 -21.02 -25.18
CA SER A 205 34.62 -22.44 -25.15
C SER A 205 33.37 -23.26 -24.74
N PRO A 206 33.17 -24.46 -25.29
CA PRO A 206 32.12 -25.39 -24.86
C PRO A 206 32.03 -25.58 -23.35
N GLU A 207 33.18 -25.71 -22.68
CA GLU A 207 33.27 -25.90 -21.24
C GLU A 207 32.76 -24.69 -20.46
N ASP A 208 33.17 -23.49 -20.86
CA ASP A 208 32.72 -22.24 -20.22
C ASP A 208 31.23 -22.02 -20.43
N LEU A 209 30.72 -22.31 -21.62
CA LEU A 209 29.32 -22.12 -21.98
C LEU A 209 28.40 -23.06 -21.18
N ILE A 210 28.77 -24.34 -21.07
CA ILE A 210 28.04 -25.32 -20.24
C ILE A 210 28.12 -24.91 -18.75
N GLY A 211 29.29 -24.46 -18.30
CA GLY A 211 29.48 -23.97 -16.94
C GLY A 211 28.58 -22.76 -16.63
N LEU A 212 28.50 -21.80 -17.56
CA LEU A 212 27.72 -20.59 -17.42
C LEU A 212 26.20 -20.87 -17.49
N ALA A 213 25.78 -21.88 -18.26
CA ALA A 213 24.38 -22.32 -18.29
C ALA A 213 23.88 -22.77 -16.90
N GLU A 214 24.75 -23.37 -16.07
CA GLU A 214 24.37 -23.73 -14.69
C GLU A 214 24.10 -22.49 -13.81
N PHE A 215 24.77 -21.36 -14.05
CA PHE A 215 24.48 -20.10 -13.33
C PHE A 215 23.13 -19.52 -13.76
N VAL A 216 22.83 -19.52 -15.06
CA VAL A 216 21.53 -19.06 -15.59
C VAL A 216 20.40 -19.95 -15.08
N ARG A 217 20.62 -21.27 -15.04
CA ARG A 217 19.69 -22.23 -14.44
C ARG A 217 19.47 -21.99 -12.95
N PHE A 218 20.54 -21.76 -12.20
CA PHE A 218 20.43 -21.41 -10.79
C PHE A 218 19.55 -20.17 -10.60
N ALA A 219 19.81 -19.13 -11.39
CA ALA A 219 19.05 -17.88 -11.38
C ALA A 219 17.54 -18.07 -11.66
N ASP A 220 17.18 -18.82 -12.70
CA ASP A 220 15.77 -19.11 -13.00
C ASP A 220 15.10 -19.96 -11.89
N LEU A 221 15.82 -20.95 -11.35
CA LEU A 221 15.31 -21.75 -10.22
C LEU A 221 15.05 -20.88 -8.97
N LEU A 222 15.88 -19.88 -8.70
CA LEU A 222 15.63 -18.93 -7.61
C LEU A 222 14.36 -18.13 -7.86
N ALA A 223 14.27 -17.47 -9.02
CA ALA A 223 13.15 -16.60 -9.36
C ALA A 223 11.81 -17.34 -9.41
N SER A 224 11.84 -18.65 -9.72
CA SER A 224 10.65 -19.47 -9.89
C SER A 224 10.25 -20.27 -8.64
N MET A 225 11.18 -20.65 -7.75
CA MET A 225 10.90 -21.61 -6.67
C MET A 225 11.23 -21.08 -5.26
N ALA A 226 12.05 -20.04 -5.12
CA ALA A 226 12.47 -19.57 -3.79
C ALA A 226 11.37 -18.75 -3.13
N HIS A 227 10.34 -19.40 -2.60
CA HIS A 227 9.20 -18.71 -1.95
C HIS A 227 9.42 -18.48 -0.45
N HIS A 228 10.22 -19.36 0.17
CA HIS A 228 10.58 -19.34 1.58
C HIS A 228 12.07 -19.71 1.75
N PRO A 229 12.70 -19.41 2.90
CA PRO A 229 14.14 -19.63 3.11
C PRO A 229 14.62 -21.06 2.87
N ASP A 230 13.77 -22.05 3.13
CA ASP A 230 14.02 -23.49 3.00
C ASP A 230 13.73 -24.05 1.60
N SER A 231 13.12 -23.26 0.70
CA SER A 231 12.73 -23.69 -0.64
C SER A 231 13.92 -24.17 -1.49
N LEU A 232 15.12 -23.70 -1.17
CA LEU A 232 16.36 -24.00 -1.88
C LEU A 232 17.10 -25.24 -1.38
N TYR A 233 16.56 -25.96 -0.41
CA TYR A 233 17.22 -27.15 0.16
C TYR A 233 17.18 -28.40 -0.75
N GLN A 234 16.76 -28.24 -2.01
CA GLN A 234 16.63 -29.32 -2.99
C GLN A 234 17.99 -29.73 -3.57
N GLU A 235 18.22 -31.03 -3.74
CA GLU A 235 19.52 -31.57 -4.18
C GLU A 235 19.96 -31.03 -5.55
N LYS A 236 19.04 -30.82 -6.49
CA LYS A 236 19.36 -30.23 -7.81
C LYS A 236 20.02 -28.85 -7.71
N ILE A 237 19.57 -28.02 -6.76
CA ILE A 237 20.10 -26.65 -6.55
C ILE A 237 21.43 -26.73 -5.83
N ARG A 238 21.49 -27.55 -4.75
CA ARG A 238 22.71 -27.77 -3.98
C ARG A 238 23.84 -28.34 -4.84
N ALA A 239 23.52 -29.22 -5.78
CA ALA A 239 24.50 -29.79 -6.70
C ALA A 239 25.11 -28.74 -7.63
N ILE A 240 24.33 -27.76 -8.12
CA ILE A 240 24.85 -26.62 -8.91
C ILE A 240 25.84 -25.81 -8.06
N VAL A 241 25.45 -25.46 -6.83
CA VAL A 241 26.31 -24.69 -5.91
C VAL A 241 27.62 -25.42 -5.63
N ARG A 242 27.55 -26.73 -5.32
CA ARG A 242 28.76 -27.54 -5.08
C ARG A 242 29.67 -27.55 -6.31
N ARG A 243 29.14 -27.73 -7.53
CA ARG A 243 29.95 -27.72 -8.75
C ARG A 243 30.56 -26.34 -9.04
N ARG A 244 29.75 -25.28 -9.02
CA ARG A 244 30.17 -23.93 -9.39
C ARG A 244 31.12 -23.29 -8.38
N LEU A 245 30.94 -23.59 -7.09
CA LEU A 245 31.80 -23.09 -6.02
C LEU A 245 32.87 -24.10 -5.58
N LYS A 246 33.14 -25.15 -6.38
CA LYS A 246 34.18 -26.16 -6.14
C LYS A 246 34.09 -26.78 -4.73
N ASP A 247 32.86 -27.06 -4.30
CA ASP A 247 32.48 -27.66 -3.02
C ASP A 247 32.92 -26.85 -1.77
N LYS A 248 33.24 -25.56 -1.94
CA LYS A 248 33.64 -24.67 -0.84
C LYS A 248 32.47 -24.15 -0.01
N TYR A 249 31.27 -24.12 -0.58
CA TYR A 249 30.08 -23.56 0.05
C TYR A 249 28.89 -24.50 -0.05
N VAL A 250 27.99 -24.39 0.93
CA VAL A 250 26.70 -25.09 1.01
C VAL A 250 25.57 -24.09 1.29
N ILE A 251 24.36 -24.43 0.85
CA ILE A 251 23.17 -23.62 1.18
C ILE A 251 22.71 -23.93 2.60
N ARG A 252 22.49 -22.88 3.40
CA ARG A 252 21.87 -22.91 4.72
C ARG A 252 20.78 -21.84 4.81
N HIS A 253 19.89 -21.95 5.77
CA HIS A 253 18.83 -20.98 6.02
C HIS A 253 18.46 -20.93 7.50
N HIS A 254 17.78 -19.85 7.86
CA HIS A 254 16.94 -19.79 9.04
C HIS A 254 15.57 -19.24 8.66
N ARG A 255 14.53 -19.62 9.39
CA ARG A 255 13.16 -19.13 9.20
C ARG A 255 12.41 -19.01 10.52
N THR A 256 11.40 -18.17 10.56
CA THR A 256 10.39 -18.18 11.62
C THR A 256 9.08 -18.78 11.11
N ILE A 257 8.29 -19.37 12.00
CA ILE A 257 6.97 -19.91 11.66
C ILE A 257 5.85 -18.85 11.64
N GLU A 258 6.15 -17.65 12.15
CA GLU A 258 5.22 -16.51 12.18
C GLU A 258 5.98 -15.18 12.00
N ASN A 259 5.26 -14.15 11.52
CA ASN A 259 5.75 -12.79 11.36
C ASN A 259 4.98 -11.79 12.23
N ARG A 260 5.63 -11.28 13.28
CA ARG A 260 5.08 -10.25 14.18
C ARG A 260 5.42 -8.82 13.74
N GLY A 261 6.29 -8.66 12.74
CA GLY A 261 6.82 -7.36 12.33
C GLY A 261 8.19 -7.08 12.95
N LEU A 262 8.28 -6.10 13.85
CA LEU A 262 9.59 -5.61 14.32
C LEU A 262 10.33 -6.60 15.21
N LEU A 263 9.61 -7.35 16.05
CA LEU A 263 10.19 -8.38 16.89
C LEU A 263 10.79 -9.52 16.04
N THR A 264 10.04 -10.02 15.05
CA THR A 264 10.52 -11.03 14.10
C THR A 264 11.78 -10.53 13.38
N GLN A 265 11.76 -9.29 12.93
CA GLN A 265 12.92 -8.69 12.28
C GLN A 265 14.13 -8.53 13.22
N THR A 266 13.91 -8.19 14.49
CA THR A 266 14.95 -8.13 15.52
C THR A 266 15.60 -9.50 15.72
N ILE A 267 14.79 -10.58 15.72
CA ILE A 267 15.28 -11.97 15.79
C ILE A 267 16.12 -12.31 14.54
N HIS A 268 15.61 -12.04 13.34
CA HIS A 268 16.34 -12.31 12.09
C HIS A 268 17.69 -11.59 12.04
N ASN A 269 17.72 -10.32 12.47
CA ASN A 269 18.93 -9.52 12.50
C ASN A 269 19.97 -10.08 13.49
N ALA A 270 19.55 -10.53 14.67
CA ALA A 270 20.44 -11.16 15.63
C ALA A 270 21.02 -12.50 15.11
N VAL A 271 20.23 -13.31 14.42
CA VAL A 271 20.72 -14.54 13.77
C VAL A 271 21.67 -14.21 12.61
N LEU A 272 21.35 -13.19 11.82
CA LEU A 272 22.19 -12.72 10.71
C LEU A 272 23.57 -12.27 11.20
N ASP A 273 23.64 -11.53 12.30
CA ASP A 273 24.92 -11.08 12.87
C ASP A 273 25.75 -12.29 13.36
N LYS A 274 25.13 -13.28 14.01
CA LYS A 274 25.81 -14.53 14.39
C LYS A 274 26.27 -15.36 13.21
N ALA A 275 25.48 -15.42 12.14
CA ALA A 275 25.87 -16.10 10.91
C ALA A 275 27.06 -15.41 10.23
N ARG A 276 27.11 -14.07 10.24
CA ARG A 276 28.24 -13.30 9.69
C ARG A 276 29.55 -13.53 10.46
N GLU A 277 29.50 -13.67 11.79
CA GLU A 277 30.68 -13.93 12.64
C GLU A 277 31.46 -15.20 12.19
N ILE A 278 30.75 -16.20 11.68
CA ILE A 278 31.33 -17.47 11.20
C ILE A 278 31.46 -17.56 9.67
N GLY A 279 31.32 -16.41 8.98
CA GLY A 279 31.55 -16.31 7.54
C GLY A 279 30.40 -16.78 6.64
N TRP A 280 29.18 -16.91 7.15
CA TRP A 280 28.01 -17.16 6.29
C TRP A 280 27.60 -15.90 5.53
N ILE A 281 27.32 -16.06 4.23
CA ILE A 281 26.98 -14.96 3.32
C ILE A 281 25.49 -15.01 3.00
N ALA A 282 24.72 -14.08 3.55
CA ALA A 282 23.30 -13.95 3.25
C ALA A 282 23.09 -13.46 1.81
N PHE A 283 22.16 -14.08 1.08
CA PHE A 283 21.89 -13.69 -0.31
C PHE A 283 20.40 -13.62 -0.69
N LEU A 284 19.49 -14.17 0.13
CA LEU A 284 18.05 -13.99 -0.05
C LEU A 284 17.40 -13.63 1.28
N PHE A 285 16.62 -12.55 1.29
CA PHE A 285 15.94 -12.00 2.45
C PHE A 285 14.44 -12.10 2.24
N PHE A 286 13.79 -12.90 3.08
CA PHE A 286 12.36 -13.11 3.10
C PHE A 286 11.76 -12.44 4.34
N PRO A 287 10.47 -12.06 4.30
CA PRO A 287 9.74 -11.64 5.49
C PRO A 287 9.82 -12.63 6.67
N ASP A 288 9.95 -13.92 6.39
CA ASP A 288 9.96 -15.03 7.34
C ASP A 288 11.35 -15.67 7.53
N GLY A 289 12.43 -15.10 6.96
CA GLY A 289 13.80 -15.59 7.21
C GLY A 289 14.83 -15.28 6.13
N ILE A 290 15.97 -15.97 6.17
CA ILE A 290 17.13 -15.68 5.32
C ILE A 290 17.79 -16.97 4.82
N THR A 291 18.22 -16.97 3.56
CA THR A 291 19.07 -18.02 2.97
C THR A 291 20.51 -17.53 2.78
N TYR A 292 21.47 -18.44 3.01
CA TYR A 292 22.90 -18.20 3.05
C TYR A 292 23.69 -19.14 2.16
N PHE A 293 24.82 -18.65 1.63
CA PHE A 293 25.97 -19.45 1.28
C PHE A 293 26.88 -19.57 2.51
N ALA A 294 26.98 -20.77 3.08
CA ALA A 294 27.84 -21.06 4.22
C ALA A 294 29.10 -21.81 3.76
N PRO A 295 30.31 -21.48 4.24
CA PRO A 295 31.49 -22.29 3.98
C PRO A 295 31.23 -23.73 4.44
N LYS A 296 31.62 -24.72 3.63
CA LYS A 296 31.27 -26.14 3.85
C LYS A 296 31.71 -26.64 5.22
N ASP A 297 32.90 -26.22 5.66
CA ASP A 297 33.53 -26.62 6.91
C ASP A 297 33.29 -25.60 8.05
N SER A 298 32.39 -24.62 7.85
CA SER A 298 32.03 -23.68 8.92
C SER A 298 31.23 -24.36 10.02
N GLU A 299 31.43 -23.89 11.25
CA GLU A 299 30.60 -24.27 12.39
C GLU A 299 29.15 -23.76 12.21
N LYS A 300 28.24 -24.19 13.08
CA LYS A 300 26.90 -23.58 13.15
C LYS A 300 26.98 -22.29 13.97
N PRO A 301 26.14 -21.27 13.69
CA PRO A 301 26.09 -20.07 14.52
C PRO A 301 25.76 -20.46 15.97
N ASP A 302 26.47 -19.89 16.94
CA ASP A 302 26.12 -20.04 18.35
C ASP A 302 24.93 -19.13 18.68
N LEU A 303 23.83 -19.75 19.10
CA LEU A 303 22.56 -19.07 19.40
C LEU A 303 22.17 -19.21 20.86
N SER A 304 23.08 -19.73 21.70
CA SER A 304 22.82 -19.92 23.13
C SER A 304 22.43 -18.62 23.85
N ASN A 305 22.98 -17.47 23.40
CA ASN A 305 22.68 -16.14 23.92
C ASN A 305 21.73 -15.31 23.05
N LEU A 306 21.04 -15.93 22.07
CA LEU A 306 20.22 -15.20 21.11
C LEU A 306 19.09 -14.39 21.79
N ALA A 307 18.43 -14.97 22.79
CA ALA A 307 17.39 -14.27 23.55
C ALA A 307 17.93 -13.06 24.31
N GLU A 308 19.16 -13.12 24.81
CA GLU A 308 19.83 -12.00 25.48
C GLU A 308 20.19 -10.88 24.51
N ILE A 309 20.64 -11.21 23.31
CA ILE A 309 20.91 -10.24 22.24
C ILE A 309 19.61 -9.51 21.84
N VAL A 310 18.54 -10.27 21.57
CA VAL A 310 17.23 -9.70 21.20
C VAL A 310 16.68 -8.83 22.32
N ARG A 311 16.75 -9.30 23.58
CA ARG A 311 16.36 -8.53 24.77
C ARG A 311 17.11 -7.21 24.85
N SER A 312 18.44 -7.23 24.68
CA SER A 312 19.29 -6.03 24.72
C SER A 312 18.91 -5.02 23.63
N GLN A 313 18.57 -5.50 22.42
CA GLN A 313 18.12 -4.65 21.32
C GLN A 313 16.75 -4.01 21.59
N ILE A 314 15.80 -4.77 22.17
CA ILE A 314 14.49 -4.23 22.58
C ILE A 314 14.67 -3.15 23.65
N LEU A 315 15.49 -3.43 24.68
CA LEU A 315 15.78 -2.48 25.77
C LEU A 315 16.41 -1.19 25.23
N LYS A 316 17.44 -1.30 24.38
CA LYS A 316 18.07 -0.14 23.73
C LYS A 316 17.09 0.70 22.90
N THR A 317 16.13 0.04 22.25
CA THR A 317 15.07 0.74 21.50
C THR A 317 14.10 1.43 22.45
N ALA A 318 13.74 0.78 23.56
CA ALA A 318 12.85 1.30 24.57
C ALA A 318 13.42 2.46 25.40
N GLU A 319 14.75 2.48 25.63
CA GLU A 319 15.45 3.56 26.33
C GLU A 319 15.16 4.94 25.74
N LYS A 320 15.03 5.02 24.40
CA LYS A 320 14.72 6.28 23.68
C LYS A 320 13.39 6.91 24.12
N GLY A 321 12.47 6.15 24.71
CA GLY A 321 11.12 6.60 25.01
C GLY A 321 10.61 6.35 26.42
N LEU A 322 11.48 6.05 27.39
CA LEU A 322 11.12 5.87 28.81
C LEU A 322 10.25 7.01 29.36
N ASN A 323 10.54 8.26 28.97
CA ASN A 323 9.77 9.44 29.38
C ASN A 323 8.27 9.36 29.01
N ARG A 324 7.91 8.61 27.95
CA ARG A 324 6.52 8.43 27.48
C ARG A 324 5.74 7.39 28.28
N LEU A 325 6.44 6.59 29.10
CA LEU A 325 5.82 5.68 30.05
C LEU A 325 5.40 6.39 31.34
N ILE A 326 5.83 7.64 31.54
CA ILE A 326 5.35 8.48 32.64
C ILE A 326 4.18 9.31 32.16
N TYR A 327 3.08 9.27 32.92
CA TYR A 327 1.90 10.07 32.64
C TYR A 327 1.29 10.60 33.93
N ARG A 328 0.45 11.63 33.80
CA ARG A 328 -0.32 12.19 34.91
C ARG A 328 -1.74 11.67 34.86
N GLN A 329 -2.16 10.99 35.92
CA GLN A 329 -3.54 10.55 36.08
C GLN A 329 -4.50 11.75 36.20
N PRO A 330 -5.80 11.61 35.85
CA PRO A 330 -6.79 12.67 36.02
C PRO A 330 -6.88 13.23 37.45
N LYS A 331 -6.55 12.42 38.46
CA LYS A 331 -6.55 12.76 39.89
C LYS A 331 -5.30 13.52 40.36
N GLY A 332 -4.39 13.88 39.44
CA GLY A 332 -3.15 14.60 39.74
C GLY A 332 -2.16 13.74 40.52
N ILE A 333 -1.82 12.58 39.93
CA ILE A 333 -0.79 11.66 40.40
C ILE A 333 0.12 11.38 39.21
N ILE A 334 1.43 11.50 39.38
CA ILE A 334 2.39 11.03 38.37
C ILE A 334 2.57 9.53 38.55
N SER A 335 2.42 8.77 37.47
CA SER A 335 2.52 7.31 37.50
C SER A 335 3.26 6.77 36.27
N CYS A 336 3.79 5.56 36.44
CA CYS A 336 4.39 4.78 35.37
C CYS A 336 3.35 3.88 34.71
N LYS A 337 3.49 3.63 33.41
CA LYS A 337 2.81 2.53 32.73
C LYS A 337 3.41 1.18 33.18
N PRO A 338 2.63 0.08 33.15
CA PRO A 338 3.11 -1.25 33.53
C PRO A 338 4.34 -1.71 32.74
N ASP A 339 4.49 -1.24 31.49
CA ASP A 339 5.65 -1.53 30.65
C ASP A 339 6.98 -1.09 31.25
N MET A 340 7.00 -0.11 32.18
CA MET A 340 8.22 0.44 32.77
C MET A 340 9.09 -0.65 33.42
N LYS A 341 8.44 -1.62 34.09
CA LYS A 341 9.13 -2.72 34.79
C LYS A 341 9.90 -3.66 33.85
N GLU A 342 9.49 -3.74 32.58
CA GLU A 342 10.20 -4.55 31.57
C GLU A 342 11.41 -3.82 30.98
N VAL A 343 11.45 -2.48 31.03
CA VAL A 343 12.41 -1.69 30.26
C VAL A 343 13.39 -0.87 31.09
N ALA A 344 13.13 -0.73 32.39
CA ALA A 344 13.97 0.03 33.31
C ALA A 344 14.03 -0.65 34.68
N ASP A 345 15.21 -0.61 35.32
CA ASP A 345 15.33 -0.97 36.73
C ASP A 345 14.71 0.11 37.64
N VAL A 346 14.65 -0.17 38.94
CA VAL A 346 13.98 0.71 39.91
C VAL A 346 14.63 2.09 39.99
N GLU A 347 15.96 2.15 39.85
CA GLU A 347 16.72 3.38 39.88
C GLU A 347 16.37 4.22 38.65
N ARG A 348 16.49 3.64 37.46
CA ARG A 348 16.22 4.35 36.21
C ARG A 348 14.76 4.77 36.09
N ALA A 349 13.81 3.93 36.48
CA ALA A 349 12.40 4.27 36.50
C ALA A 349 12.10 5.47 37.41
N SER A 350 12.73 5.48 38.60
CA SER A 350 12.58 6.58 39.56
C SER A 350 13.18 7.89 39.03
N GLU A 351 14.39 7.84 38.49
CA GLU A 351 15.02 9.00 37.85
C GLU A 351 14.17 9.56 36.71
N THR A 352 13.65 8.69 35.84
CA THR A 352 12.79 9.08 34.72
C THR A 352 11.51 9.73 35.21
N LEU A 353 10.86 9.18 36.25
CA LEU A 353 9.66 9.76 36.85
C LEU A 353 9.95 11.17 37.37
N ILE A 354 11.03 11.34 38.13
CA ILE A 354 11.41 12.62 38.72
C ILE A 354 11.73 13.65 37.62
N LYS A 355 12.52 13.29 36.60
CA LYS A 355 12.83 14.21 35.49
C LYS A 355 11.57 14.62 34.73
N GLN A 356 10.69 13.65 34.45
CA GLN A 356 9.49 13.90 33.65
C GLN A 356 8.39 14.65 34.41
N LEU A 357 8.37 14.56 35.75
CA LEU A 357 7.49 15.35 36.62
C LEU A 357 7.61 16.85 36.33
N PHE A 358 8.83 17.39 36.22
CA PHE A 358 9.05 18.82 35.97
C PHE A 358 8.58 19.24 34.57
N ASN A 359 8.64 18.35 33.58
CA ASN A 359 8.09 18.60 32.25
C ASN A 359 6.55 18.63 32.25
N ILE A 360 5.92 17.68 32.95
CA ILE A 360 4.46 17.57 33.03
C ILE A 360 3.85 18.72 33.86
N LEU A 361 4.50 19.05 34.97
CA LEU A 361 4.19 20.16 35.85
C LEU A 361 5.14 21.34 35.57
N GLY A 362 5.22 21.79 34.32
CA GLY A 362 6.05 22.93 33.93
C GLY A 362 5.53 24.28 34.45
N ASP A 363 6.37 25.31 34.37
CA ASP A 363 6.20 26.61 35.05
C ASP A 363 4.95 27.41 34.64
N LYS A 364 4.32 27.04 33.52
CA LYS A 364 3.08 27.67 33.04
C LYS A 364 1.83 27.18 33.77
N ARG A 365 1.92 26.15 34.61
CA ARG A 365 0.79 25.63 35.39
C ARG A 365 0.60 26.43 36.67
N ASN A 366 -0.67 26.66 37.03
CA ASN A 366 -1.03 27.24 38.31
C ASN A 366 -0.92 26.21 39.43
N PRO A 367 -0.33 26.57 40.59
CA PRO A 367 -0.30 25.70 41.77
C PRO A 367 -1.72 25.34 42.23
N VAL A 368 -1.98 24.05 42.44
CA VAL A 368 -3.27 23.54 42.93
C VAL A 368 -3.27 23.23 44.42
N THR A 369 -2.10 23.23 45.07
CA THR A 369 -1.94 23.04 46.53
C THR A 369 -2.90 23.91 47.34
N GLY A 370 -3.05 25.19 46.99
CA GLY A 370 -3.89 26.13 47.72
C GLY A 370 -5.36 25.71 47.73
N GLU A 371 -5.92 25.41 46.55
CA GLU A 371 -7.30 24.92 46.40
C GLU A 371 -7.51 23.59 47.14
N ARG A 372 -6.55 22.66 46.99
CA ARG A 372 -6.60 21.34 47.66
C ARG A 372 -6.52 21.45 49.18
N ARG A 373 -5.79 22.44 49.70
CA ARG A 373 -5.70 22.76 51.13
C ARG A 373 -7.04 23.24 51.66
N GLU A 374 -7.66 24.23 51.01
CA GLU A 374 -8.94 24.80 51.46
C GLU A 374 -10.05 23.74 51.53
N LYS A 375 -10.08 22.83 50.54
CA LYS A 375 -11.05 21.73 50.48
C LYS A 375 -10.93 20.71 51.62
N ILE A 376 -9.73 20.51 52.16
CA ILE A 376 -9.51 19.56 53.26
C ILE A 376 -9.63 20.24 54.61
N ARG A 377 -9.20 21.50 54.71
CA ARG A 377 -9.36 22.33 55.91
C ARG A 377 -10.83 22.48 56.32
N SER A 378 -11.77 22.40 55.38
CA SER A 378 -13.21 22.43 55.67
C SER A 378 -13.74 21.18 56.39
N ILE A 379 -12.93 20.11 56.57
CA ILE A 379 -13.31 18.93 57.36
C ILE A 379 -13.08 19.24 58.85
N PRO A 380 -14.12 19.21 59.70
CA PRO A 380 -14.01 19.59 61.12
C PRO A 380 -12.95 18.81 61.90
N GLU A 381 -12.81 17.50 61.64
CA GLU A 381 -11.87 16.61 62.32
C GLU A 381 -10.39 16.90 61.98
N LEU A 382 -10.12 17.67 60.93
CA LEU A 382 -8.78 18.01 60.44
C LEU A 382 -8.45 19.50 60.58
N ALA A 383 -9.40 20.31 61.07
CA ALA A 383 -9.24 21.76 61.22
C ALA A 383 -8.06 22.14 62.14
N ASN A 384 -7.75 21.29 63.11
CA ASN A 384 -6.67 21.49 64.09
C ASN A 384 -5.26 21.17 63.55
N LEU A 385 -5.13 20.67 62.32
CA LEU A 385 -3.81 20.45 61.71
C LEU A 385 -3.15 21.78 61.34
N ASP A 386 -1.81 21.81 61.31
CA ASP A 386 -1.08 23.00 60.86
C ASP A 386 -1.21 23.19 59.35
N TRP A 387 -2.09 24.09 58.92
CA TRP A 387 -2.30 24.41 57.51
C TRP A 387 -1.39 25.53 56.98
N ASN A 388 -0.46 26.04 57.80
CA ASN A 388 0.43 27.13 57.43
C ASN A 388 1.68 26.60 56.71
N TYR A 389 1.57 26.45 55.39
CA TYR A 389 2.66 26.08 54.50
C TYR A 389 2.50 26.75 53.12
N PRO A 390 3.58 26.88 52.31
CA PRO A 390 3.50 27.53 51.00
C PRO A 390 2.57 26.77 50.04
N ALA A 391 1.93 27.51 49.12
CA ALA A 391 1.11 26.95 48.05
C ALA A 391 1.70 27.33 46.69
N ASN A 392 2.84 26.71 46.35
CA ASN A 392 3.57 26.94 45.11
C ASN A 392 3.71 25.64 44.29
N LEU A 393 4.25 25.75 43.09
CA LEU A 393 4.35 24.61 42.16
C LEU A 393 5.33 23.54 42.66
N GLN A 394 6.32 23.92 43.48
CA GLN A 394 7.27 23.00 44.10
C GLN A 394 6.56 22.04 45.07
N VAL A 395 5.54 22.51 45.80
CA VAL A 395 4.72 21.64 46.64
C VAL A 395 3.93 20.63 45.80
N ASP A 396 3.32 21.07 44.70
CA ASP A 396 2.61 20.16 43.79
C ASP A 396 3.56 19.09 43.21
N ARG A 397 4.75 19.51 42.77
CA ARG A 397 5.78 18.61 42.21
C ARG A 397 6.22 17.56 43.22
N LEU A 398 6.56 17.97 44.44
CA LEU A 398 6.97 17.03 45.48
C LEU A 398 5.82 16.09 45.86
N ALA A 399 4.59 16.60 45.99
CA ALA A 399 3.43 15.80 46.35
C ALA A 399 3.11 14.71 45.30
N GLU A 400 2.99 15.10 44.02
CA GLU A 400 2.68 14.14 42.96
C GLU A 400 3.87 13.21 42.67
N GLY A 401 5.10 13.72 42.78
CA GLY A 401 6.32 12.98 42.52
C GLY A 401 6.60 11.90 43.56
N VAL A 402 6.60 12.24 44.86
CA VAL A 402 6.84 11.26 45.93
C VAL A 402 5.72 10.22 45.98
N ARG A 403 4.45 10.63 45.75
CA ARG A 403 3.35 9.66 45.61
C ARG A 403 3.57 8.71 44.44
N GLY A 404 4.13 9.18 43.33
CA GLY A 404 4.50 8.32 42.20
C GLY A 404 5.65 7.36 42.52
N LEU A 405 6.65 7.81 43.27
CA LEU A 405 7.76 6.96 43.74
C LEU A 405 7.28 5.83 44.66
N VAL A 406 6.24 6.06 45.47
CA VAL A 406 5.59 5.00 46.26
C VAL A 406 5.09 3.86 45.36
N ASP A 407 4.45 4.19 44.23
CA ASP A 407 3.96 3.16 43.30
C ASP A 407 5.12 2.38 42.66
N ILE A 408 6.21 3.07 42.29
CA ILE A 408 7.43 2.39 41.79
C ILE A 408 7.97 1.43 42.86
N LEU A 409 8.13 1.86 44.10
CA LEU A 409 8.67 1.00 45.16
C LEU A 409 7.78 -0.22 45.42
N LYS A 410 6.45 -0.03 45.46
CA LYS A 410 5.49 -1.12 45.59
C LYS A 410 5.64 -2.14 44.47
N GLU A 411 5.74 -1.67 43.24
CA GLU A 411 5.74 -2.52 42.05
C GLU A 411 7.07 -3.26 41.84
N TYR A 412 8.20 -2.63 42.16
CA TYR A 412 9.52 -3.23 42.00
C TYR A 412 9.94 -4.11 43.17
N TYR A 413 9.63 -3.73 44.41
CA TYR A 413 10.00 -4.51 45.61
C TYR A 413 8.89 -5.44 46.12
N GLY A 414 7.67 -5.38 45.57
CA GLY A 414 6.53 -6.17 46.05
C GLY A 414 6.10 -5.83 47.49
N VAL A 415 6.44 -4.63 47.95
CA VAL A 415 6.17 -4.17 49.33
C VAL A 415 4.77 -3.59 49.45
N THR A 416 4.26 -3.56 50.67
CA THR A 416 3.00 -2.87 50.97
C THR A 416 3.16 -1.35 50.79
N GLU A 417 2.05 -0.65 50.53
CA GLU A 417 2.06 0.81 50.39
C GLU A 417 2.62 1.50 51.63
N ASP A 418 2.24 1.02 52.82
CA ASP A 418 2.74 1.55 54.09
C ASP A 418 4.27 1.43 54.22
N GLN A 419 4.85 0.31 53.81
CA GLN A 419 6.30 0.10 53.84
C GLN A 419 7.03 1.02 52.85
N ALA A 420 6.47 1.22 51.66
CA ALA A 420 7.04 2.14 50.66
C ALA A 420 6.97 3.60 51.13
N ILE A 421 5.83 4.01 51.73
CA ILE A 421 5.64 5.33 52.32
C ILE A 421 6.67 5.54 53.44
N GLN A 422 6.77 4.61 54.38
CA GLN A 422 7.69 4.71 55.51
C GLN A 422 9.15 4.93 55.04
N SER A 423 9.60 4.17 54.04
CA SER A 423 10.96 4.32 53.51
C SER A 423 11.21 5.70 52.89
N LEU A 424 10.27 6.22 52.10
CA LEU A 424 10.41 7.55 51.50
C LEU A 424 10.35 8.67 52.55
N LEU A 425 9.48 8.54 53.57
CA LEU A 425 9.43 9.49 54.68
C LEU A 425 10.70 9.47 55.52
N ASN A 426 11.28 8.29 55.77
CA ASN A 426 12.57 8.15 56.45
C ASN A 426 13.66 8.92 55.67
N ALA A 427 13.76 8.69 54.36
CA ALA A 427 14.79 9.31 53.52
C ALA A 427 14.60 10.82 53.32
N LEU A 428 13.35 11.32 53.45
CA LEU A 428 13.03 12.75 53.42
C LEU A 428 13.09 13.43 54.80
N ASP A 429 13.38 12.69 55.88
CA ASP A 429 13.31 13.18 57.27
C ASP A 429 11.93 13.78 57.62
N MET A 430 10.86 13.03 57.29
CA MET A 430 9.46 13.46 57.47
C MET A 430 8.58 12.39 58.15
N ASN A 431 9.18 11.51 58.95
CA ASN A 431 8.48 10.41 59.61
C ASN A 431 7.40 10.84 60.58
N GLU A 432 7.55 11.99 61.23
CA GLU A 432 6.53 12.53 62.15
C GLU A 432 5.17 12.75 61.46
N TYR A 433 5.12 12.85 60.13
CA TYR A 433 3.91 13.11 59.36
C TYR A 433 3.18 11.84 58.89
N LEU A 434 3.69 10.64 59.14
CA LEU A 434 3.10 9.38 58.66
C LEU A 434 1.64 9.20 59.09
N GLU A 435 1.36 9.33 60.39
CA GLU A 435 0.00 9.17 60.93
C GLU A 435 -0.94 10.25 60.40
N THR A 436 -0.44 11.48 60.21
CA THR A 436 -1.22 12.58 59.64
C THR A 436 -1.53 12.34 58.15
N LEU A 437 -0.56 11.82 57.39
CA LEU A 437 -0.73 11.45 55.99
C LEU A 437 -1.84 10.39 55.83
N LYS A 438 -1.87 9.39 56.71
CA LYS A 438 -2.91 8.34 56.72
C LYS A 438 -4.28 8.86 57.16
N ARG A 439 -4.31 9.83 58.08
CA ARG A 439 -5.55 10.44 58.59
C ARG A 439 -6.27 11.32 57.56
N ILE A 440 -5.55 11.94 56.64
CA ILE A 440 -6.14 12.82 55.62
C ILE A 440 -6.78 11.99 54.49
N PRO A 441 -8.11 12.07 54.27
CA PRO A 441 -8.80 11.22 53.30
C PRO A 441 -8.55 11.63 51.85
N ALA A 442 -8.58 10.65 50.94
CA ALA A 442 -8.50 10.87 49.50
C ALA A 442 -9.87 11.24 48.88
N LEU A 443 -10.32 12.49 49.06
CA LEU A 443 -11.59 12.98 48.51
C LEU A 443 -11.61 12.92 46.97
N GLY A 444 -12.60 12.22 46.40
CA GLY A 444 -12.70 12.03 44.95
C GLY A 444 -11.52 11.27 44.33
N GLY A 445 -10.74 10.56 45.16
CA GLY A 445 -9.52 9.86 44.76
C GLY A 445 -8.28 10.76 44.62
N VAL A 446 -8.36 12.04 44.96
CA VAL A 446 -7.19 12.93 44.99
C VAL A 446 -6.40 12.67 46.29
N PRO A 447 -5.08 12.41 46.24
CA PRO A 447 -4.31 12.02 47.42
C PRO A 447 -3.89 13.26 48.24
N HIS A 448 -4.85 13.91 48.87
CA HIS A 448 -4.67 15.20 49.55
C HIS A 448 -3.60 15.22 50.64
N GLY A 449 -3.42 14.12 51.37
CA GLY A 449 -2.40 14.04 52.42
C GLY A 449 -0.97 14.28 51.89
N TRP A 450 -0.70 13.97 50.62
CA TRP A 450 0.62 14.18 50.01
C TRP A 450 0.92 15.67 49.76
N TYR A 451 -0.12 16.47 49.50
CA TYR A 451 0.01 17.93 49.37
C TYR A 451 0.29 18.59 50.71
N PHE A 452 -0.33 18.07 51.78
CA PHE A 452 -0.04 18.49 53.15
C PHE A 452 1.41 18.18 53.53
N LEU A 453 1.85 16.94 53.32
CA LEU A 453 3.23 16.50 53.56
C LEU A 453 4.25 17.37 52.80
N ALA A 454 4.03 17.56 51.50
CA ALA A 454 4.94 18.34 50.66
C ALA A 454 4.99 19.82 51.05
N GLY A 455 3.86 20.40 51.49
CA GLY A 455 3.80 21.76 52.01
C GLY A 455 4.68 21.93 53.25
N HIS A 456 4.58 20.99 54.20
CA HIS A 456 5.41 20.99 55.41
C HIS A 456 6.88 20.72 55.13
N TYR A 457 7.20 19.88 54.15
CA TYR A 457 8.58 19.70 53.70
C TYR A 457 9.20 21.02 53.22
N MET A 458 8.46 21.78 52.39
CA MET A 458 8.91 23.09 51.91
C MET A 458 9.00 24.13 53.03
N LYS A 459 8.14 24.05 54.04
CA LYS A 459 8.22 24.89 55.24
C LYS A 459 9.48 24.59 56.05
N LYS A 460 9.84 23.31 56.22
CA LYS A 460 11.00 22.84 57.00
C LYS A 460 12.34 23.13 56.29
N HIS A 461 12.39 23.02 54.97
CA HIS A 461 13.62 23.14 54.18
C HIS A 461 13.80 24.48 53.42
N GLY A 462 12.87 25.42 53.58
CA GLY A 462 12.86 26.67 52.82
C GLY A 462 12.37 26.47 51.38
N SER A 463 12.11 27.57 50.66
CA SER A 463 11.69 27.51 49.25
C SER A 463 12.86 27.01 48.39
N LEU A 464 12.85 25.73 48.04
CA LEU A 464 13.81 25.11 47.13
C LEU A 464 13.51 25.54 45.69
N ASN A 465 14.56 25.77 44.89
CA ASN A 465 14.39 25.86 43.44
C ASN A 465 14.24 24.46 42.81
N ASP A 466 13.93 24.41 41.53
CA ASP A 466 13.61 23.14 40.85
C ASP A 466 14.76 22.15 40.83
N ALA A 467 15.98 22.62 40.55
CA ALA A 467 17.18 21.77 40.55
C ALA A 467 17.49 21.21 41.95
N GLN A 468 17.29 22.02 43.00
CA GLN A 468 17.45 21.58 44.38
C GLN A 468 16.39 20.56 44.78
N LEU A 469 15.14 20.77 44.37
CA LEU A 469 14.05 19.84 44.66
C LEU A 469 14.26 18.50 43.95
N GLU A 470 14.65 18.53 42.68
CA GLU A 470 15.01 17.35 41.89
C GLU A 470 16.13 16.55 42.59
N ASP A 471 17.22 17.22 42.97
CA ASP A 471 18.34 16.59 43.70
C ASP A 471 17.91 15.97 45.04
N LYS A 472 17.01 16.63 45.78
CA LYS A 472 16.47 16.08 47.03
C LYS A 472 15.64 14.82 46.81
N MET A 473 14.78 14.81 45.79
CA MET A 473 13.99 13.62 45.45
C MET A 473 14.88 12.46 44.99
N LEU A 474 15.90 12.74 44.17
CA LEU A 474 16.87 11.75 43.71
C LEU A 474 17.66 11.15 44.88
N LYS A 475 18.18 11.98 45.78
CA LYS A 475 18.88 11.51 46.99
C LYS A 475 18.00 10.66 47.88
N ALA A 476 16.74 11.05 48.08
CA ALA A 476 15.82 10.29 48.91
C ALA A 476 15.55 8.89 48.31
N ILE A 477 15.29 8.79 47.01
CA ILE A 477 15.03 7.48 46.39
C ILE A 477 16.32 6.63 46.32
N HIS A 478 17.48 7.22 46.04
CA HIS A 478 18.76 6.51 46.05
C HIS A 478 19.11 5.97 47.43
N GLN A 479 18.81 6.72 48.50
CA GLN A 479 18.94 6.22 49.87
C GLN A 479 18.04 5.00 50.09
N VAL A 480 16.76 5.07 49.71
CA VAL A 480 15.82 3.95 49.86
C VAL A 480 16.28 2.72 49.08
N ILE A 481 16.76 2.88 47.84
CA ILE A 481 17.28 1.79 47.01
C ILE A 481 18.54 1.19 47.63
N THR A 482 19.43 2.01 48.18
CA THR A 482 20.67 1.56 48.83
C THR A 482 20.36 0.76 50.11
N GLU A 483 19.43 1.24 50.94
CA GLU A 483 19.02 0.58 52.18
C GLU A 483 18.31 -0.76 51.93
N ARG A 484 17.51 -0.85 50.86
CA ARG A 484 16.74 -2.07 50.52
C ARG A 484 17.53 -3.06 49.66
N GLY A 485 18.63 -2.64 49.05
CA GLY A 485 19.35 -3.41 48.05
C GLY A 485 18.62 -3.46 46.69
N LYS A 486 19.24 -4.11 45.71
CA LYS A 486 18.60 -4.31 44.40
C LYS A 486 17.40 -5.26 44.54
N PRO A 487 16.22 -4.93 43.99
CA PRO A 487 15.09 -5.85 44.02
C PRO A 487 15.44 -7.15 43.29
N GLU A 488 14.85 -8.27 43.70
CA GLU A 488 14.94 -9.52 42.92
C GLU A 488 14.37 -9.26 41.52
N GLY A 489 15.26 -9.28 40.52
CA GLY A 489 14.93 -8.90 39.17
C GLY A 489 14.10 -9.97 38.48
N ILE A 490 12.97 -9.57 37.91
CA ILE A 490 12.36 -10.34 36.82
C ILE A 490 13.27 -10.13 35.61
N THR A 491 13.75 -11.20 34.99
CA THR A 491 14.47 -11.08 33.71
C THR A 491 13.55 -10.39 32.71
N ALA A 492 13.92 -9.19 32.27
CA ALA A 492 13.17 -8.42 31.30
C ALA A 492 12.86 -9.29 30.07
N PHE A 493 11.60 -9.32 29.63
CA PHE A 493 11.18 -10.14 28.50
C PHE A 493 11.62 -11.62 28.60
N ALA A 494 11.56 -12.23 29.79
CA ALA A 494 11.94 -13.65 30.03
C ALA A 494 11.25 -14.65 29.09
N PHE A 495 10.07 -14.31 28.54
CA PHE A 495 9.37 -15.17 27.60
C PHE A 495 10.15 -15.42 26.30
N LEU A 496 11.08 -14.52 25.93
CA LEU A 496 11.85 -14.59 24.68
C LEU A 496 12.62 -15.90 24.55
N ASP A 497 13.17 -16.43 25.64
CA ASP A 497 13.90 -17.70 25.66
C ASP A 497 13.01 -18.85 25.14
N SER A 498 11.79 -18.95 25.67
CA SER A 498 10.82 -19.95 25.24
C SER A 498 10.22 -19.68 23.86
N TYR A 499 10.02 -18.40 23.54
CA TYR A 499 9.38 -17.96 22.30
C TYR A 499 10.29 -18.18 21.09
N ILE A 500 11.53 -17.69 21.14
CA ILE A 500 12.52 -17.86 20.07
C ILE A 500 12.77 -19.34 19.81
N ALA A 501 12.91 -20.15 20.85
CA ALA A 501 13.09 -21.60 20.72
C ALA A 501 11.88 -22.32 20.08
N GLN A 502 10.69 -21.74 20.13
CA GLN A 502 9.48 -22.30 19.50
C GLN A 502 9.36 -21.86 18.03
N VAL A 503 9.69 -20.60 17.72
CA VAL A 503 9.39 -20.00 16.41
C VAL A 503 10.53 -20.05 15.42
N LEU A 504 11.78 -20.09 15.86
CA LEU A 504 12.96 -20.07 15.00
C LEU A 504 13.38 -21.48 14.62
N ASP A 505 13.50 -21.73 13.31
CA ASP A 505 14.07 -22.93 12.74
C ASP A 505 15.33 -22.60 11.92
N ILE A 506 16.32 -23.48 11.97
CA ILE A 506 17.61 -23.35 11.29
C ILE A 506 17.94 -24.66 10.59
N SER A 507 18.57 -24.56 9.42
CA SER A 507 19.05 -25.71 8.67
C SER A 507 19.81 -26.70 9.54
N ASP A 508 19.44 -27.99 9.43
CA ASP A 508 20.00 -29.11 10.19
C ASP A 508 19.80 -28.97 11.72
N SER A 509 18.72 -28.33 12.17
CA SER A 509 18.27 -28.47 13.56
C SER A 509 17.64 -29.86 13.75
N ASP A 510 18.04 -30.59 14.81
CA ASP A 510 17.41 -31.87 15.16
C ASP A 510 16.01 -31.68 15.78
N LYS A 511 15.65 -30.43 16.12
CA LYS A 511 14.40 -30.06 16.76
C LYS A 511 13.39 -29.59 15.70
N LYS A 512 12.60 -30.52 15.19
CA LYS A 512 11.44 -30.16 14.37
C LYS A 512 10.38 -29.43 15.20
N HIS A 513 9.71 -28.48 14.57
CA HIS A 513 8.54 -27.80 15.13
C HIS A 513 7.43 -28.81 15.48
N ASP A 514 6.98 -28.79 16.74
CA ASP A 514 5.93 -29.68 17.25
C ASP A 514 4.55 -29.04 17.03
N PHE A 515 4.08 -29.09 15.79
CA PHE A 515 2.79 -28.54 15.38
C PHE A 515 1.63 -29.14 16.17
N GLU A 516 1.70 -30.44 16.49
CA GLU A 516 0.65 -31.11 17.27
C GLU A 516 0.54 -30.52 18.67
N LYS A 517 1.67 -30.28 19.35
CA LYS A 517 1.67 -29.63 20.66
C LYS A 517 1.20 -28.18 20.58
N GLU A 518 1.56 -27.44 19.53
CA GLU A 518 1.05 -26.08 19.31
C GLU A 518 -0.46 -26.05 19.05
N LEU A 519 -0.95 -26.87 18.13
CA LEU A 519 -2.35 -27.00 17.79
C LEU A 519 -3.17 -27.47 19.00
N ASN A 520 -2.64 -28.44 19.77
CA ASN A 520 -3.25 -28.88 21.02
C ASN A 520 -3.25 -27.78 22.07
N ARG A 521 -2.18 -26.97 22.17
CA ARG A 521 -2.15 -25.80 23.07
C ARG A 521 -3.19 -24.77 22.64
N TYR A 522 -3.30 -24.47 21.34
CA TYR A 522 -4.32 -23.58 20.78
C TYR A 522 -5.74 -24.09 21.05
N HIS A 523 -6.02 -25.37 20.75
CA HIS A 523 -7.33 -25.97 21.01
C HIS A 523 -7.64 -26.05 22.49
N ARG A 524 -6.72 -26.46 23.36
CA ARG A 524 -6.94 -26.46 24.83
C ARG A 524 -7.20 -25.05 25.34
N ASN A 525 -6.46 -24.07 24.82
CA ASN A 525 -6.65 -22.66 25.16
C ASN A 525 -7.95 -22.09 24.61
N LYS A 526 -8.50 -22.57 23.49
CA LYS A 526 -9.81 -22.10 22.99
C LYS A 526 -11.00 -22.91 23.52
N ALA A 527 -10.86 -24.21 23.70
CA ALA A 527 -11.96 -25.14 24.02
C ALA A 527 -12.14 -25.38 25.53
N ASN A 528 -11.06 -25.39 26.32
CA ASN A 528 -11.11 -25.72 27.76
C ASN A 528 -11.01 -24.50 28.70
N ARG A 529 -10.94 -23.26 28.17
CA ARG A 529 -10.74 -22.07 29.01
C ARG A 529 -12.00 -21.63 29.73
N LYS A 530 -12.07 -21.95 31.03
CA LYS A 530 -12.92 -21.26 32.00
C LYS A 530 -12.35 -19.85 32.27
N ARG A 531 -12.86 -18.82 31.59
CA ARG A 531 -12.74 -17.41 32.03
C ARG A 531 -11.34 -16.75 31.97
N GLU A 532 -10.34 -17.35 31.31
CA GLU A 532 -8.99 -16.76 31.18
C GLU A 532 -8.91 -15.70 30.05
N PRO A 533 -8.13 -14.60 30.22
CA PRO A 533 -8.02 -13.51 29.26
C PRO A 533 -7.32 -13.93 27.94
N ILE A 534 -7.75 -13.32 26.82
CA ILE A 534 -7.18 -13.52 25.48
C ILE A 534 -6.52 -12.22 25.01
N CYS A 535 -5.41 -12.34 24.28
CA CYS A 535 -4.77 -11.18 23.64
C CYS A 535 -5.73 -10.54 22.63
N ALA A 536 -6.12 -9.28 22.83
CA ALA A 536 -7.05 -8.56 21.97
C ALA A 536 -6.52 -8.31 20.53
N VAL A 537 -5.19 -8.33 20.40
CA VAL A 537 -4.48 -8.07 19.15
C VAL A 537 -4.38 -9.34 18.31
N CYS A 538 -3.66 -10.36 18.80
CA CYS A 538 -3.29 -11.54 18.01
C CYS A 538 -4.04 -12.83 18.40
N ASN A 539 -4.86 -12.82 19.46
CA ASN A 539 -5.53 -14.01 20.01
C ASN A 539 -4.59 -15.18 20.39
N SER A 540 -3.30 -14.93 20.60
CA SER A 540 -2.31 -15.99 20.90
C SER A 540 -2.54 -16.68 22.26
N ALA A 541 -1.90 -17.83 22.41
CA ALA A 541 -1.89 -18.69 23.58
C ALA A 541 -0.99 -18.21 24.76
N PHE A 542 -0.22 -17.14 24.58
CA PHE A 542 0.73 -16.62 25.57
C PHE A 542 0.03 -15.90 26.73
N ASP A 543 0.74 -15.76 27.85
CA ASP A 543 0.23 -15.08 29.05
C ASP A 543 -0.20 -13.66 28.72
N VAL A 544 -1.39 -13.30 29.19
CA VAL A 544 -2.05 -12.03 28.89
C VAL A 544 -2.00 -11.15 30.13
N ARG A 545 -1.45 -9.95 29.99
CA ARG A 545 -1.56 -8.90 31.00
C ARG A 545 -2.85 -8.12 30.74
N GLU A 546 -3.69 -7.99 31.77
CA GLU A 546 -4.90 -7.17 31.69
C GLU A 546 -4.52 -5.70 31.50
N GLU A 547 -4.94 -5.11 30.38
CA GLU A 547 -4.95 -3.66 30.20
C GLU A 547 -6.43 -3.24 30.15
N PHE A 548 -6.89 -2.50 31.16
CA PHE A 548 -8.21 -1.88 31.14
C PHE A 548 -8.18 -0.63 30.24
N SER A 549 -8.32 -0.77 28.91
CA SER A 549 -8.92 0.23 27.98
C SER A 549 -8.65 -0.06 26.49
N SER A 550 -9.40 0.66 25.63
CA SER A 550 -9.30 0.90 24.16
C SER A 550 -9.75 -0.16 23.13
N TYR A 551 -9.72 -1.48 23.37
CA TYR A 551 -10.11 -2.46 22.33
C TYR A 551 -11.63 -2.78 22.25
N THR A 552 -12.48 -1.75 22.29
CA THR A 552 -13.94 -1.84 22.56
C THR A 552 -14.80 -2.50 21.47
N ASN A 553 -14.31 -2.70 20.25
CA ASN A 553 -15.17 -3.10 19.12
C ASN A 553 -15.28 -4.61 18.85
N LYS A 554 -14.56 -5.48 19.56
CA LYS A 554 -14.74 -6.93 19.44
C LYS A 554 -15.69 -7.40 20.57
N ARG A 555 -16.94 -7.75 20.27
CA ARG A 555 -17.96 -8.14 21.27
C ARG A 555 -17.55 -9.34 22.13
N VAL A 556 -18.14 -9.38 23.32
CA VAL A 556 -18.02 -10.41 24.37
C VAL A 556 -18.40 -11.79 23.81
N THR A 557 -17.53 -12.79 23.98
CA THR A 557 -17.77 -14.18 23.54
C THR A 557 -18.67 -14.96 24.52
N SER A 558 -19.21 -14.32 25.57
CA SER A 558 -20.08 -14.93 26.58
C SER A 558 -21.21 -14.00 26.98
N LEU A 559 -22.44 -14.51 27.01
CA LEU A 559 -23.65 -13.80 27.42
C LEU A 559 -23.73 -13.51 28.93
N SER A 560 -22.80 -14.04 29.74
CA SER A 560 -22.94 -14.07 31.22
C SER A 560 -21.92 -13.23 32.00
N LYS A 561 -20.78 -12.83 31.42
CA LYS A 561 -19.78 -11.91 32.00
C LYS A 561 -18.92 -11.27 30.91
N GLU A 562 -18.45 -10.03 31.13
CA GLU A 562 -17.44 -9.37 30.31
C GLU A 562 -16.17 -10.23 30.20
N SER A 563 -15.62 -10.42 29.00
CA SER A 563 -14.31 -11.06 28.85
C SER A 563 -13.25 -10.04 29.23
N LEU A 564 -12.47 -10.32 30.28
CA LEU A 564 -11.24 -9.58 30.55
C LEU A 564 -10.30 -9.79 29.36
N ARG A 565 -9.92 -8.71 28.68
CA ARG A 565 -9.02 -8.74 27.52
C ARG A 565 -7.78 -7.94 27.83
N GLY A 566 -6.65 -8.40 27.32
CA GLY A 566 -5.37 -7.78 27.53
C GLY A 566 -4.44 -7.96 26.34
N ILE A 567 -3.16 -7.68 26.54
CA ILE A 567 -2.12 -7.87 25.52
C ILE A 567 -1.19 -8.99 26.00
N CYS A 568 -0.85 -9.94 25.12
CA CYS A 568 0.13 -10.96 25.46
C CYS A 568 1.55 -10.39 25.50
N THR A 569 2.45 -11.04 26.23
CA THR A 569 3.86 -10.60 26.38
C THR A 569 4.59 -10.39 25.04
N VAL A 570 4.32 -11.22 24.03
CA VAL A 570 4.88 -11.06 22.67
C VAL A 570 4.39 -9.76 22.01
N CYS A 571 3.07 -9.51 22.03
CA CYS A 571 2.51 -8.27 21.51
C CYS A 571 2.91 -7.05 22.35
N GLN A 572 3.20 -7.21 23.64
CA GLN A 572 3.72 -6.14 24.48
C GLN A 572 5.12 -5.70 24.01
N ALA A 573 6.03 -6.64 23.74
CA ALA A 573 7.34 -6.34 23.18
C ALA A 573 7.20 -5.65 21.80
N GLU A 574 6.32 -6.14 20.94
CA GLU A 574 6.03 -5.53 19.64
C GLU A 574 5.44 -4.11 19.77
N LYS A 575 4.52 -3.89 20.73
CA LYS A 575 3.94 -2.58 21.06
C LYS A 575 5.02 -1.60 21.46
N LEU A 576 5.98 -2.03 22.28
CA LEU A 576 7.10 -1.20 22.71
C LEU A 576 8.02 -0.85 21.54
N LEU A 577 8.46 -1.84 20.76
CA LEU A 577 9.28 -1.60 19.57
C LEU A 577 8.62 -0.58 18.63
N ARG A 578 7.32 -0.71 18.35
CA ARG A 578 6.59 0.25 17.50
C ARG A 578 6.44 1.62 18.12
N SER A 579 6.16 1.68 19.42
CA SER A 579 5.96 2.96 20.12
C SER A 579 7.20 3.85 20.05
N TYR A 580 8.37 3.24 19.85
CA TYR A 580 9.64 3.95 19.80
C TYR A 580 10.25 4.02 18.40
N SER A 581 10.10 2.99 17.57
CA SER A 581 10.61 3.00 16.19
C SER A 581 9.66 3.65 15.18
N LEU A 582 8.35 3.67 15.45
CA LEU A 582 7.32 4.24 14.58
C LEU A 582 6.57 5.40 15.26
N ASN A 583 6.80 5.64 16.55
CA ASN A 583 6.01 6.57 17.37
C ASN A 583 4.52 6.20 17.46
N ARG A 584 4.19 4.90 17.33
CA ARG A 584 2.81 4.37 17.31
C ARG A 584 2.67 3.06 18.07
N GLY A 585 1.49 2.82 18.64
CA GLY A 585 1.17 1.58 19.34
C GLY A 585 0.72 0.45 18.41
N LEU A 586 0.07 -0.56 18.98
CA LEU A 586 -0.66 -1.62 18.25
C LEU A 586 -2.15 -1.31 18.04
N GLU A 587 -2.60 -0.17 18.55
CA GLU A 587 -3.96 0.31 18.35
C GLU A 587 -4.11 0.83 16.93
N ALA A 588 -5.22 0.47 16.27
CA ALA A 588 -5.57 1.09 15.00
C ALA A 588 -5.76 2.59 15.22
N ASP A 589 -5.07 3.41 14.45
CA ASP A 589 -5.29 4.85 14.42
C ASP A 589 -6.39 5.13 13.38
N ASP A 590 -7.41 5.88 13.77
CA ASP A 590 -8.52 6.21 12.88
C ASP A 590 -8.06 7.10 11.71
N ASP A 591 -6.92 7.78 11.81
CA ASP A 591 -6.45 8.75 10.82
C ASP A 591 -5.31 8.21 9.90
N ILE A 592 -4.90 6.94 10.05
CA ILE A 592 -3.73 6.36 9.33
C ILE A 592 -4.04 4.98 8.77
N ILE A 593 -3.64 4.76 7.51
CA ILE A 593 -3.64 3.43 6.88
C ILE A 593 -2.21 2.97 6.68
N TYR A 594 -1.93 1.71 7.02
CA TYR A 594 -0.62 1.10 6.86
C TYR A 594 -0.54 0.31 5.56
N LEU A 595 0.50 0.56 4.77
CA LEU A 595 0.90 -0.25 3.63
C LEU A 595 1.98 -1.25 4.07
N HIS A 596 1.66 -2.52 3.99
CA HIS A 596 2.56 -3.65 4.21
C HIS A 596 3.20 -4.01 2.86
N LEU A 597 4.51 -3.80 2.74
CA LEU A 597 5.27 -4.05 1.52
C LEU A 597 6.01 -5.37 1.66
N TYR A 598 5.61 -6.35 0.86
CA TYR A 598 6.23 -7.67 0.77
C TYR A 598 6.98 -7.78 -0.56
N PRO A 599 8.19 -8.38 -0.61
CA PRO A 599 8.76 -8.75 -1.90
C PRO A 599 7.85 -9.79 -2.58
N ASP A 600 7.82 -9.83 -3.92
CA ASP A 600 7.06 -10.85 -4.65
C ASP A 600 7.41 -12.26 -4.15
N TYR A 601 8.70 -12.51 -3.89
CA TYR A 601 9.19 -13.66 -3.13
C TYR A 601 10.29 -13.31 -2.11
N TYR A 602 11.35 -12.61 -2.54
CA TYR A 602 12.50 -12.23 -1.69
C TYR A 602 13.15 -10.93 -2.15
N PHE A 603 13.95 -10.32 -1.28
CA PHE A 603 14.98 -9.36 -1.66
C PHE A 603 16.36 -10.05 -1.74
N THR A 604 17.26 -9.48 -2.54
CA THR A 604 18.69 -9.81 -2.59
C THR A 604 19.47 -8.72 -1.85
N PRO A 605 20.79 -8.86 -1.61
CA PRO A 605 21.58 -7.78 -1.03
C PRO A 605 21.42 -6.46 -1.79
N GLU A 606 21.46 -6.50 -3.12
CA GLU A 606 21.36 -5.33 -3.98
C GLU A 606 19.96 -4.72 -3.90
N THR A 607 18.89 -5.50 -4.07
CA THR A 607 17.52 -4.97 -4.03
C THR A 607 17.11 -4.53 -2.62
N ALA A 608 17.62 -5.16 -1.56
CA ALA A 608 17.37 -4.75 -0.18
C ALA A 608 17.98 -3.38 0.14
N ILE A 609 19.20 -3.08 -0.34
CA ILE A 609 19.82 -1.76 -0.13
C ILE A 609 19.06 -0.68 -0.93
N ILE A 610 18.67 -0.98 -2.18
CA ILE A 610 17.85 -0.08 -2.99
C ILE A 610 16.53 0.22 -2.29
N MET A 611 15.82 -0.81 -1.81
CA MET A 611 14.55 -0.64 -1.11
C MET A 611 14.71 0.12 0.20
N ASN A 612 15.76 -0.13 0.98
CA ASN A 612 16.06 0.62 2.20
C ASN A 612 16.30 2.11 1.90
N ARG A 613 17.06 2.40 0.84
CA ARG A 613 17.28 3.79 0.38
C ARG A 613 15.96 4.44 -0.02
N ALA A 614 15.15 3.76 -0.82
CA ALA A 614 13.82 4.23 -1.25
C ALA A 614 12.93 4.53 -0.05
N TYR A 615 12.82 3.57 0.87
CA TYR A 615 12.02 3.68 2.09
C TYR A 615 12.41 4.91 2.93
N LYS A 616 13.71 5.15 3.11
CA LYS A 616 14.20 6.33 3.85
C LYS A 616 13.73 7.66 3.24
N ILE A 617 13.57 7.74 1.91
CA ILE A 617 13.18 8.99 1.22
C ILE A 617 11.70 9.07 0.82
N PHE A 618 10.93 7.98 0.95
CA PHE A 618 9.49 7.99 0.64
C PHE A 618 8.75 9.15 1.32
N ALA A 619 7.93 9.82 0.52
CA ALA A 619 7.02 10.88 0.91
C ALA A 619 5.65 10.71 0.22
N GLN A 620 4.60 11.19 0.87
CA GLN A 620 3.23 10.95 0.43
C GLN A 620 2.92 11.79 -0.81
N ASN A 621 2.39 11.14 -1.84
CA ASN A 621 1.88 11.83 -3.01
C ASN A 621 0.43 12.29 -2.81
N VAL A 622 0.01 13.30 -3.57
CA VAL A 622 -1.39 13.72 -3.63
C VAL A 622 -1.98 13.38 -4.97
N PHE A 623 -3.29 13.14 -5.00
CA PHE A 623 -3.99 12.79 -6.22
C PHE A 623 -3.78 13.81 -7.35
N SER A 624 -3.69 15.11 -7.04
CA SER A 624 -3.46 16.13 -8.08
C SER A 624 -2.15 15.97 -8.84
N ASP A 625 -1.10 15.49 -8.16
CA ASP A 625 0.22 15.31 -8.76
C ASP A 625 0.22 14.04 -9.62
N LEU A 626 -0.38 12.96 -9.11
CA LEU A 626 -0.59 11.70 -9.83
C LEU A 626 -1.49 11.89 -11.07
N ASP A 627 -2.62 12.60 -10.92
CA ASP A 627 -3.56 12.92 -12.01
C ASP A 627 -2.90 13.75 -13.10
N LYS A 628 -2.10 14.76 -12.73
CA LYS A 628 -1.36 15.59 -13.70
C LYS A 628 -0.40 14.78 -14.57
N GLU A 629 0.22 13.76 -14.01
CA GLU A 629 1.16 12.88 -14.72
C GLU A 629 0.41 11.86 -15.58
N LEU A 630 -0.53 11.12 -14.98
CA LEU A 630 -1.18 9.98 -15.62
C LEU A 630 -2.34 10.36 -16.56
N ALA A 631 -3.03 11.49 -16.35
CA ALA A 631 -4.14 11.89 -17.23
C ALA A 631 -3.72 12.19 -18.67
N LYS A 632 -2.44 12.58 -18.89
CA LYS A 632 -1.87 12.76 -20.23
C LYS A 632 -1.85 11.47 -21.04
N HIS A 633 -1.78 10.35 -20.34
CA HIS A 633 -1.69 9.00 -20.88
C HIS A 633 -2.97 8.21 -20.65
N ASN A 634 -4.09 8.90 -20.42
CA ASN A 634 -5.37 8.27 -20.15
C ASN A 634 -5.38 7.27 -18.98
N TYR A 635 -4.54 7.52 -17.96
CA TYR A 635 -4.35 6.62 -16.83
C TYR A 635 -3.89 5.20 -17.21
N ASP A 636 -3.30 5.02 -18.40
CA ASP A 636 -2.76 3.74 -18.86
C ASP A 636 -1.67 3.26 -17.87
N PRO A 637 -1.86 2.09 -17.22
CA PRO A 637 -0.94 1.62 -16.18
C PRO A 637 0.49 1.39 -16.66
N LYS A 638 0.74 1.27 -17.97
CA LYS A 638 2.11 1.07 -18.49
C LYS A 638 3.06 2.24 -18.24
N TYR A 639 2.53 3.43 -17.90
CA TYR A 639 3.33 4.60 -17.54
C TYR A 639 3.67 4.68 -16.05
N ILE A 640 3.10 3.81 -15.21
CA ILE A 640 3.31 3.81 -13.75
C ILE A 640 4.75 3.45 -13.34
N PRO A 641 5.46 2.51 -14.00
CA PRO A 641 6.86 2.23 -13.65
C PRO A 641 7.78 3.45 -13.71
N ARG A 642 7.42 4.48 -14.50
CA ARG A 642 8.15 5.76 -14.61
C ARG A 642 7.56 6.90 -13.77
N THR A 643 6.42 6.66 -13.12
CA THR A 643 5.76 7.64 -12.25
C THR A 643 6.40 7.65 -10.88
N ASP A 644 6.68 8.83 -10.35
CA ASP A 644 7.27 8.98 -9.01
C ASP A 644 6.20 8.87 -7.90
N VAL A 645 5.73 7.64 -7.67
CA VAL A 645 4.62 7.32 -6.75
C VAL A 645 4.90 7.80 -5.31
N PHE A 646 6.14 7.74 -4.83
CA PHE A 646 6.53 8.15 -3.47
C PHE A 646 7.47 9.36 -3.42
N ARG A 647 7.49 10.18 -4.48
CA ARG A 647 8.27 11.44 -4.55
C ARG A 647 9.77 11.26 -4.25
N VAL A 648 10.34 10.14 -4.69
CA VAL A 648 11.74 9.75 -4.56
C VAL A 648 12.67 10.79 -5.20
N GLY A 649 12.29 11.35 -6.35
CA GLY A 649 13.08 12.35 -7.08
C GLY A 649 12.76 13.81 -6.72
N ALA A 650 11.88 14.05 -5.75
CA ALA A 650 11.47 15.41 -5.36
C ALA A 650 12.44 16.08 -4.37
N ASP A 651 12.36 17.41 -4.24
CA ASP A 651 13.14 18.17 -3.25
C ASP A 651 12.81 17.69 -1.83
N SER A 652 13.85 17.28 -1.11
CA SER A 652 13.82 16.92 0.31
C SER A 652 13.03 17.89 1.19
N LYS A 653 13.13 19.21 0.97
CA LYS A 653 12.42 20.23 1.75
C LYS A 653 10.91 20.24 1.48
N GLU A 654 10.48 19.90 0.27
CA GLU A 654 9.06 19.74 -0.03
C GLU A 654 8.51 18.46 0.61
N ASN A 655 9.30 17.39 0.60
CA ASN A 655 8.94 16.10 1.18
C ASN A 655 8.75 16.16 2.70
N GLU A 656 9.41 17.08 3.41
CA GLU A 656 9.18 17.32 4.85
C GLU A 656 7.72 17.68 5.18
N LYS A 657 6.96 18.23 4.23
CA LYS A 657 5.53 18.57 4.38
C LYS A 657 4.59 17.44 3.99
N ARG A 658 5.12 16.37 3.39
CA ARG A 658 4.41 15.21 2.84
C ARG A 658 4.82 13.94 3.57
N ARG A 659 4.81 13.99 4.91
CA ARG A 659 5.39 12.94 5.74
C ARG A 659 4.59 11.65 5.65
N ILE A 660 5.32 10.56 5.63
CA ILE A 660 4.80 9.22 5.88
C ILE A 660 5.43 8.73 7.19
N GLU A 661 4.68 7.96 7.96
CA GLU A 661 5.20 7.33 9.17
C GLU A 661 5.98 6.07 8.79
N LYS A 662 7.24 6.04 9.23
CA LYS A 662 8.20 5.00 8.88
C LYS A 662 8.81 4.43 10.13
N VAL A 663 9.02 3.13 10.12
CA VAL A 663 9.79 2.42 11.12
C VAL A 663 11.26 2.80 10.96
N GLU A 664 11.90 3.19 12.06
CA GLU A 664 13.36 3.26 12.14
C GLU A 664 13.95 1.85 12.19
N TYR A 665 14.31 1.30 11.02
CA TYR A 665 15.09 0.07 10.93
C TYR A 665 16.56 0.34 11.28
N PRO A 666 17.27 -0.60 11.94
CA PRO A 666 18.69 -0.43 12.25
C PRO A 666 19.54 -0.25 10.99
N GLU A 667 20.53 0.63 11.07
CA GLU A 667 21.42 0.94 9.95
C GLU A 667 22.33 -0.24 9.60
N GLY A 668 22.56 -0.50 8.31
CA GLY A 668 23.37 -1.62 7.81
C GLY A 668 22.68 -2.99 7.81
N GLN A 669 21.44 -3.09 8.30
CA GLN A 669 20.66 -4.34 8.27
C GLN A 669 19.68 -4.37 7.09
N MET A 670 19.63 -5.50 6.40
CA MET A 670 18.74 -5.75 5.25
C MET A 670 17.44 -6.39 5.76
N GLN A 671 16.30 -5.88 5.29
CA GLN A 671 14.98 -6.25 5.80
C GLN A 671 14.21 -7.03 4.74
N GLY A 672 13.48 -8.06 5.16
CA GLY A 672 12.59 -8.84 4.28
C GLY A 672 11.20 -8.21 4.13
N TYR A 673 10.87 -7.21 4.95
CA TYR A 673 9.53 -6.64 5.08
C TYR A 673 9.59 -5.16 5.48
N TYR A 674 8.73 -4.33 4.86
CA TYR A 674 8.63 -2.90 5.17
C TYR A 674 7.20 -2.50 5.51
N LEU A 675 7.03 -1.67 6.54
CA LEU A 675 5.74 -1.11 6.96
C LEU A 675 5.71 0.40 6.77
N LEU A 676 4.68 0.92 6.13
CA LEU A 676 4.58 2.35 5.80
C LEU A 676 3.22 2.91 6.22
N GLY A 677 3.18 3.81 7.21
CA GLY A 677 1.94 4.44 7.68
C GLY A 677 1.61 5.71 6.92
N VAL A 678 0.53 5.72 6.13
CA VAL A 678 0.09 6.85 5.30
C VAL A 678 -0.98 7.66 6.05
N PRO A 679 -0.65 8.84 6.60
CA PRO A 679 -1.62 9.63 7.34
C PRO A 679 -2.56 10.41 6.40
N ALA A 680 -3.74 10.74 6.91
CA ALA A 680 -4.57 11.75 6.28
C ALA A 680 -3.94 13.14 6.40
N LEU A 681 -3.98 13.93 5.32
CA LEU A 681 -3.43 15.29 5.29
C LEU A 681 -4.43 16.37 5.73
N PHE A 682 -5.61 15.97 6.23
CA PHE A 682 -6.70 16.86 6.63
C PHE A 682 -6.82 16.94 8.15
N LYS A 683 -7.45 18.01 8.66
CA LYS A 683 -7.80 18.10 10.08
C LYS A 683 -9.10 17.34 10.34
N LYS A 684 -9.08 16.36 11.25
CA LYS A 684 -10.24 15.52 11.60
C LYS A 684 -10.86 14.89 10.34
N PRO A 685 -10.09 14.08 9.60
CA PRO A 685 -10.52 13.50 8.34
C PRO A 685 -11.75 12.60 8.56
N THR A 686 -12.61 12.48 7.54
CA THR A 686 -13.58 11.37 7.53
C THR A 686 -12.90 10.08 7.09
N ASP A 687 -13.51 8.93 7.35
CA ASP A 687 -12.91 7.63 6.97
C ASP A 687 -12.65 7.51 5.45
N THR A 688 -13.53 8.10 4.63
CA THR A 688 -13.31 8.20 3.18
C THR A 688 -12.04 9.00 2.85
N GLU A 689 -11.79 10.09 3.57
CA GLU A 689 -10.60 10.93 3.38
C GLU A 689 -9.32 10.28 3.90
N VAL A 690 -9.41 9.38 4.89
CA VAL A 690 -8.28 8.58 5.36
C VAL A 690 -7.85 7.57 4.29
N TRP A 691 -8.80 6.87 3.68
CA TRP A 691 -8.52 5.80 2.72
C TRP A 691 -8.17 6.25 1.29
N HIS A 692 -8.55 7.47 0.87
CA HIS A 692 -8.48 7.85 -0.56
C HIS A 692 -7.09 7.65 -1.20
N ILE A 693 -6.02 8.18 -0.62
CA ILE A 693 -4.64 8.02 -1.15
C ILE A 693 -4.09 6.60 -0.90
N PRO A 694 -4.16 6.04 0.31
CA PRO A 694 -3.70 4.67 0.55
C PRO A 694 -4.25 3.66 -0.46
N ALA A 695 -5.54 3.77 -0.80
CA ALA A 695 -6.15 2.84 -1.75
C ALA A 695 -5.55 2.92 -3.17
N LEU A 696 -5.22 4.13 -3.65
CA LEU A 696 -4.54 4.29 -4.93
C LEU A 696 -3.09 3.81 -4.87
N LEU A 697 -2.37 4.13 -3.79
CA LEU A 697 -0.98 3.70 -3.60
C LEU A 697 -0.86 2.18 -3.61
N THR A 698 -1.81 1.46 -3.01
CA THR A 698 -1.86 0.00 -3.03
C THR A 698 -1.93 -0.59 -4.43
N LEU A 699 -2.64 0.05 -5.36
CA LEU A 699 -2.73 -0.44 -6.74
C LEU A 699 -1.47 -0.13 -7.57
N ILE A 700 -0.84 1.03 -7.35
CA ILE A 700 0.24 1.52 -8.24
C ILE A 700 1.65 1.22 -7.73
N ALA A 701 1.86 1.13 -6.41
CA ALA A 701 3.17 0.83 -5.82
C ALA A 701 3.78 -0.51 -6.30
N PRO A 702 3.00 -1.60 -6.50
CA PRO A 702 3.54 -2.84 -7.07
C PRO A 702 4.23 -2.65 -8.41
N LEU A 703 3.68 -1.81 -9.29
CA LEU A 703 4.20 -1.59 -10.65
C LEU A 703 5.46 -0.71 -10.65
N THR A 704 5.65 0.12 -9.62
CA THR A 704 6.83 0.99 -9.52
C THR A 704 8.01 0.31 -8.81
N PHE A 705 7.75 -0.51 -7.80
CA PHE A 705 8.79 -1.09 -6.94
C PHE A 705 8.95 -2.61 -7.03
N GLY A 706 8.05 -3.31 -7.73
CA GLY A 706 8.12 -4.77 -7.85
C GLY A 706 7.87 -5.50 -6.53
N VAL A 707 6.86 -5.03 -5.78
CA VAL A 707 6.47 -5.55 -4.46
C VAL A 707 4.98 -5.86 -4.43
N LYS A 708 4.56 -6.77 -3.55
CA LYS A 708 3.16 -6.95 -3.19
C LYS A 708 2.78 -6.01 -2.06
N VAL A 709 1.55 -5.48 -2.12
CA VAL A 709 1.09 -4.48 -1.16
C VAL A 709 -0.24 -4.88 -0.53
N VAL A 710 -0.28 -4.86 0.80
CA VAL A 710 -1.51 -4.96 1.57
C VAL A 710 -1.73 -3.66 2.33
N ALA A 711 -2.83 -2.96 2.09
CA ALA A 711 -3.22 -1.83 2.91
C ALA A 711 -4.19 -2.27 4.01
N SER A 712 -3.88 -1.97 5.26
CA SER A 712 -4.72 -2.32 6.41
C SER A 712 -4.65 -1.22 7.47
N ARG A 713 -5.63 -1.21 8.37
CA ARG A 713 -5.52 -0.47 9.64
C ARG A 713 -4.66 -1.19 10.67
N SER A 714 -4.36 -2.47 10.45
CA SER A 714 -3.47 -3.25 11.30
C SER A 714 -2.04 -2.73 11.16
N THR A 715 -1.36 -2.53 12.28
CA THR A 715 0.10 -2.32 12.27
C THR A 715 0.86 -3.64 12.12
N LEU A 716 0.23 -4.77 12.48
CA LEU A 716 0.83 -6.10 12.37
C LEU A 716 0.74 -6.62 10.93
N PRO A 717 1.79 -7.30 10.43
CA PRO A 717 1.75 -7.97 9.13
C PRO A 717 0.55 -8.93 9.08
N PRO A 718 -0.35 -8.82 8.08
CA PRO A 718 -1.46 -9.76 7.92
C PRO A 718 -1.02 -11.15 7.44
N TYR A 719 0.12 -11.22 6.76
CA TYR A 719 0.71 -12.43 6.19
C TYR A 719 2.16 -12.58 6.65
N ASP A 720 2.63 -13.83 6.73
CA ASP A 720 4.01 -14.12 7.11
C ASP A 720 4.97 -13.77 5.97
N SER A 721 4.58 -14.08 4.72
CA SER A 721 5.31 -13.81 3.48
C SER A 721 4.40 -13.31 2.34
N GLY A 722 4.98 -12.60 1.37
CA GLY A 722 4.32 -12.24 0.10
C GLY A 722 3.95 -13.46 -0.75
N ALA A 723 4.54 -14.62 -0.42
CA ALA A 723 4.19 -15.89 -1.00
C ALA A 723 2.92 -16.52 -0.38
N ASP A 724 2.38 -16.02 0.72
CA ASP A 724 1.22 -16.65 1.38
C ASP A 724 -0.13 -16.25 0.79
N PHE A 725 -0.12 -15.26 -0.10
CA PHE A 725 -1.28 -14.82 -0.85
C PHE A 725 -0.98 -14.71 -2.34
N LYS A 726 -2.06 -14.76 -3.10
CA LYS A 726 -2.06 -14.98 -4.54
C LYS A 726 -1.93 -13.68 -5.32
N GLU A 727 -2.57 -12.66 -4.78
CA GLU A 727 -2.80 -11.35 -5.36
C GLU A 727 -1.56 -10.45 -5.27
N THR A 728 -1.57 -9.39 -6.06
CA THR A 728 -0.51 -8.36 -6.07
C THR A 728 -0.84 -7.21 -5.13
N ALA A 729 -2.13 -6.85 -5.04
CA ALA A 729 -2.61 -5.73 -4.25
C ALA A 729 -3.86 -6.12 -3.45
N ILE A 730 -3.87 -5.85 -2.14
CA ILE A 730 -4.99 -6.14 -1.24
C ILE A 730 -5.35 -4.92 -0.39
N LEU A 731 -6.64 -4.61 -0.29
CA LEU A 731 -7.23 -3.57 0.53
C LEU A 731 -8.03 -4.21 1.67
N ASP A 732 -7.39 -4.38 2.82
CA ASP A 732 -7.99 -4.97 4.02
C ASP A 732 -8.77 -3.91 4.82
N GLY A 733 -10.10 -3.97 4.72
CA GLY A 733 -11.00 -3.09 5.48
C GLY A 733 -11.18 -1.67 4.91
N VAL A 734 -11.04 -1.50 3.59
CA VAL A 734 -11.28 -0.22 2.91
C VAL A 734 -12.74 0.27 3.09
N HIS A 735 -12.92 1.59 3.19
CA HIS A 735 -14.24 2.21 3.31
C HIS A 735 -15.19 1.84 2.16
N THR A 736 -16.50 1.86 2.41
CA THR A 736 -17.56 1.39 1.51
C THR A 736 -17.60 2.06 0.13
N TYR A 737 -17.06 3.28 0.00
CA TYR A 737 -16.97 3.96 -1.30
C TYR A 737 -16.25 3.09 -2.33
N TRP A 738 -15.24 2.32 -1.89
CA TRP A 738 -14.45 1.46 -2.75
C TRP A 738 -15.28 0.29 -3.27
N GLN A 739 -16.14 -0.30 -2.43
CA GLN A 739 -17.05 -1.37 -2.87
C GLN A 739 -18.07 -0.87 -3.89
N HIS A 740 -18.63 0.32 -3.70
CA HIS A 740 -19.55 0.91 -4.68
C HIS A 740 -18.88 1.21 -6.02
N SER A 741 -17.64 1.73 -6.03
CA SER A 741 -16.99 2.11 -7.29
C SER A 741 -16.17 1.01 -7.94
N ILE A 742 -15.48 0.16 -7.19
CA ILE A 742 -14.51 -0.82 -7.72
C ILE A 742 -14.96 -2.27 -7.47
N LYS A 743 -15.92 -2.52 -6.57
CA LYS A 743 -16.58 -3.83 -6.36
C LYS A 743 -15.70 -4.98 -5.82
N GLN A 744 -14.39 -4.80 -5.73
CA GLN A 744 -13.47 -5.78 -5.16
C GLN A 744 -12.32 -5.11 -4.41
N SER A 745 -11.67 -5.87 -3.52
CA SER A 745 -10.59 -5.38 -2.64
C SER A 745 -9.27 -6.13 -2.80
N SER A 746 -9.23 -7.20 -3.59
CA SER A 746 -8.01 -7.96 -3.86
C SER A 746 -7.87 -8.05 -5.37
N PHE A 747 -6.67 -7.78 -5.89
CA PHE A 747 -6.41 -7.65 -7.31
C PHE A 747 -5.24 -8.53 -7.74
N ARG A 748 -5.47 -9.35 -8.77
CA ARG A 748 -4.39 -9.99 -9.53
C ARG A 748 -3.67 -8.95 -10.38
N LEU A 749 -2.43 -9.24 -10.77
CA LEU A 749 -1.61 -8.33 -11.58
C LEU A 749 -2.30 -7.91 -12.88
N ASP A 750 -2.94 -8.86 -13.57
CA ASP A 750 -3.62 -8.61 -14.84
C ASP A 750 -4.88 -7.76 -14.68
N GLU A 751 -5.57 -7.84 -13.52
CA GLU A 751 -6.77 -7.05 -13.22
C GLU A 751 -6.44 -5.56 -12.99
N LEU A 752 -5.19 -5.23 -12.66
CA LEU A 752 -4.75 -3.84 -12.48
C LEU A 752 -4.85 -3.03 -13.77
N ILE A 753 -4.84 -3.68 -14.94
CA ILE A 753 -4.88 -3.00 -16.24
C ILE A 753 -6.17 -2.20 -16.46
N THR A 754 -7.29 -2.68 -15.91
CA THR A 754 -8.60 -2.01 -15.97
C THR A 754 -8.98 -1.37 -14.63
N ALA A 755 -8.56 -1.95 -13.50
CA ALA A 755 -8.89 -1.41 -12.17
C ALA A 755 -8.26 -0.03 -11.90
N ILE A 756 -7.00 0.18 -12.30
CA ILE A 756 -6.30 1.46 -12.09
C ILE A 756 -6.97 2.60 -12.88
N PRO A 757 -7.20 2.49 -14.21
CA PRO A 757 -7.89 3.55 -14.95
C PRO A 757 -9.29 3.87 -14.40
N ALA A 758 -10.05 2.84 -13.99
CA ALA A 758 -11.36 3.02 -13.38
C ALA A 758 -11.28 3.80 -12.06
N ALA A 759 -10.37 3.41 -11.16
CA ALA A 759 -10.15 4.11 -9.89
C ALA A 759 -9.74 5.58 -10.12
N PHE A 760 -8.80 5.82 -11.03
CA PHE A 760 -8.37 7.19 -11.36
C PHE A 760 -9.51 8.01 -11.98
N ALA A 761 -10.37 7.43 -12.82
CA ALA A 761 -11.53 8.11 -13.39
C ALA A 761 -12.52 8.56 -12.30
N VAL A 762 -12.83 7.70 -11.33
CA VAL A 762 -13.73 8.03 -10.19
C VAL A 762 -13.15 9.15 -9.33
N TYR A 763 -11.84 9.09 -9.06
CA TYR A 763 -11.16 10.11 -8.26
C TYR A 763 -11.05 11.43 -9.02
N ALA A 764 -10.75 11.40 -10.33
CA ALA A 764 -10.67 12.57 -11.18
C ALA A 764 -12.03 13.26 -11.31
N LEU A 765 -13.10 12.49 -11.46
CA LEU A 765 -14.48 12.97 -11.47
C LEU A 765 -14.81 13.70 -10.16
N THR A 766 -14.51 13.06 -9.03
CA THR A 766 -14.75 13.64 -7.69
C THR A 766 -13.95 14.92 -7.48
N SER A 767 -12.65 14.89 -7.79
CA SER A 767 -11.72 16.02 -7.65
C SER A 767 -12.13 17.23 -8.49
N GLN A 768 -12.65 17.00 -9.70
CA GLN A 768 -13.09 18.08 -10.58
C GLN A 768 -14.47 18.63 -10.22
N ALA A 769 -15.39 17.77 -9.78
CA ALA A 769 -16.76 18.17 -9.44
C ALA A 769 -16.85 18.84 -8.06
N TYR A 770 -16.16 18.31 -7.05
CA TYR A 770 -16.27 18.76 -5.66
C TYR A 770 -15.01 19.47 -5.19
N ARG A 771 -15.04 20.82 -5.18
CA ARG A 771 -13.89 21.65 -4.79
C ARG A 771 -14.26 22.72 -3.76
N SER A 772 -13.36 22.98 -2.81
CA SER A 772 -13.41 24.07 -1.83
C SER A 772 -12.07 24.80 -1.81
N LYS A 773 -12.08 26.13 -2.03
CA LYS A 773 -10.85 26.95 -2.09
C LYS A 773 -9.73 26.35 -2.97
N ASN A 774 -10.11 25.77 -4.12
CA ASN A 774 -9.27 25.06 -5.10
C ASN A 774 -8.80 23.64 -4.70
N PHE A 775 -9.13 23.14 -3.51
CA PHE A 775 -8.81 21.77 -3.08
C PHE A 775 -10.00 20.82 -3.30
N PRO A 776 -9.77 19.56 -3.70
CA PRO A 776 -10.80 18.54 -3.75
C PRO A 776 -11.47 18.31 -2.39
N VAL A 777 -12.76 18.01 -2.38
CA VAL A 777 -13.52 17.61 -1.19
C VAL A 777 -13.75 16.10 -1.24
N TRP A 778 -12.81 15.34 -0.67
CA TRP A 778 -12.78 13.88 -0.79
C TRP A 778 -13.91 13.16 -0.04
N ASN A 779 -14.51 13.77 0.98
CA ASN A 779 -15.73 13.24 1.60
C ASN A 779 -16.89 13.00 0.59
N ALA A 780 -16.91 13.73 -0.55
CA ALA A 780 -17.91 13.53 -1.59
C ALA A 780 -17.71 12.23 -2.40
N LEU A 781 -16.54 11.59 -2.31
CA LEU A 781 -16.18 10.38 -3.06
C LEU A 781 -17.19 9.26 -2.81
N ASN A 782 -17.66 9.08 -1.57
CA ASN A 782 -18.66 8.06 -1.25
C ASN A 782 -19.97 8.24 -2.03
N ASN A 783 -20.47 9.48 -2.14
CA ASN A 783 -21.70 9.78 -2.86
C ASN A 783 -21.52 9.63 -4.37
N VAL A 784 -20.35 10.00 -4.90
CA VAL A 784 -20.00 9.79 -6.31
C VAL A 784 -19.98 8.30 -6.62
N SER A 785 -19.30 7.49 -5.81
CA SER A 785 -19.25 6.03 -5.97
C SER A 785 -20.65 5.40 -5.93
N GLN A 786 -21.51 5.76 -4.97
CA GLN A 786 -22.89 5.25 -4.91
C GLN A 786 -23.72 5.58 -6.14
N SER A 787 -23.51 6.77 -6.71
CA SER A 787 -24.20 7.16 -7.95
C SER A 787 -23.74 6.30 -9.13
N LEU A 788 -22.42 6.07 -9.25
CA LEU A 788 -21.85 5.24 -10.31
C LEU A 788 -22.25 3.76 -10.20
N ASP A 789 -22.38 3.25 -8.96
CA ASP A 789 -22.90 1.91 -8.68
C ASP A 789 -24.34 1.74 -9.18
N THR A 790 -25.15 2.81 -9.11
CA THR A 790 -26.51 2.82 -9.66
C THR A 790 -26.51 2.83 -11.19
N SER A 791 -25.66 3.67 -11.81
CA SER A 791 -25.49 3.70 -13.26
C SER A 791 -24.18 4.41 -13.66
N PRO A 792 -23.38 3.84 -14.57
CA PRO A 792 -22.20 4.52 -15.11
C PRO A 792 -22.51 5.85 -15.81
N LEU A 793 -23.76 6.08 -16.27
CA LEU A 793 -24.18 7.34 -16.88
C LEU A 793 -24.12 8.54 -15.93
N TYR A 794 -24.06 8.31 -14.60
CA TYR A 794 -23.88 9.38 -13.63
C TYR A 794 -22.57 10.16 -13.82
N VAL A 795 -21.58 9.63 -14.54
CA VAL A 795 -20.39 10.40 -14.94
C VAL A 795 -20.79 11.74 -15.61
N PHE A 796 -21.83 11.73 -16.45
CA PHE A 796 -22.28 12.93 -17.17
C PHE A 796 -23.08 13.90 -16.30
N HIS A 797 -23.70 13.43 -15.22
CA HIS A 797 -24.46 14.27 -14.29
C HIS A 797 -23.58 15.39 -13.68
N TYR A 798 -22.28 15.14 -13.53
CA TYR A 798 -21.35 16.09 -12.94
C TYR A 798 -20.81 17.15 -13.91
N ALA A 799 -21.20 17.13 -15.19
CA ALA A 799 -20.66 18.03 -16.22
C ALA A 799 -20.82 19.52 -15.89
N ASP A 800 -22.04 19.94 -15.53
CA ASP A 800 -22.35 21.35 -15.24
C ASP A 800 -21.52 21.87 -14.06
N ARG A 801 -21.36 21.05 -13.03
CA ARG A 801 -20.59 21.37 -11.84
C ARG A 801 -19.10 21.53 -12.16
N ILE A 802 -18.55 20.65 -12.99
CA ILE A 802 -17.15 20.75 -13.45
C ILE A 802 -16.95 22.02 -14.28
N LEU A 803 -17.88 22.31 -15.21
CA LEU A 803 -17.83 23.53 -16.02
C LEU A 803 -17.88 24.80 -15.19
N GLU A 804 -18.70 24.84 -14.14
CA GLU A 804 -18.77 25.96 -13.22
C GLU A 804 -17.44 26.17 -12.48
N ASN A 805 -16.81 25.08 -12.02
CA ASN A 805 -15.51 25.14 -11.36
C ASN A 805 -14.40 25.65 -12.28
N ILE A 806 -14.35 25.19 -13.53
CA ILE A 806 -13.38 25.67 -14.53
C ILE A 806 -13.58 27.17 -14.78
N LYS A 807 -14.82 27.63 -15.00
CA LYS A 807 -15.14 29.05 -15.21
C LYS A 807 -14.71 29.92 -14.02
N LYS A 808 -14.85 29.43 -12.78
CA LYS A 808 -14.39 30.14 -11.57
C LYS A 808 -12.87 30.27 -11.50
N GLU A 809 -12.11 29.30 -12.01
CA GLU A 809 -10.65 29.36 -12.08
C GLU A 809 -10.16 30.27 -13.20
N GLU A 810 -10.75 30.18 -14.39
CA GLU A 810 -10.41 31.02 -15.54
C GLU A 810 -10.68 32.51 -15.29
N ARG A 811 -11.76 32.87 -14.58
CA ARG A 811 -12.00 34.26 -14.17
C ARG A 811 -10.86 34.86 -13.32
N LYS A 812 -10.02 34.03 -12.70
CA LYS A 812 -8.86 34.46 -11.90
C LYS A 812 -7.55 34.54 -12.68
N LYS A 813 -7.43 33.88 -13.84
CA LYS A 813 -6.23 33.88 -14.69
C LYS A 813 -6.58 34.57 -16.02
N LYS A 814 -6.02 35.75 -16.30
CA LYS A 814 -6.27 36.50 -17.56
C LYS A 814 -6.30 35.53 -18.77
N ALA A 815 -7.42 35.52 -19.48
CA ALA A 815 -7.81 34.46 -20.40
C ALA A 815 -6.93 34.38 -21.65
N THR A 816 -6.19 33.28 -21.77
CA THR A 816 -5.57 32.81 -23.02
C THR A 816 -5.83 31.32 -23.16
N GLN A 817 -7.00 30.94 -23.68
CA GLN A 817 -7.23 29.60 -24.23
C GLN A 817 -8.06 29.67 -25.52
N LEU A 818 -7.62 28.88 -26.52
CA LEU A 818 -8.17 28.82 -27.87
C LEU A 818 -9.37 27.84 -28.01
N SER A 819 -9.75 27.07 -26.98
CA SER A 819 -10.78 26.02 -27.05
C SER A 819 -11.95 26.23 -26.08
N ASP A 820 -13.14 25.73 -26.45
CA ASP A 820 -14.36 25.81 -25.61
C ASP A 820 -14.28 24.80 -24.44
N PRO A 821 -14.34 25.24 -23.17
CA PRO A 821 -14.28 24.36 -22.00
C PRO A 821 -15.33 23.23 -22.02
N ALA A 822 -16.50 23.45 -22.63
CA ALA A 822 -17.55 22.43 -22.75
C ALA A 822 -17.09 21.20 -23.55
N ILE A 823 -16.32 21.41 -24.63
CA ILE A 823 -15.79 20.33 -25.46
C ILE A 823 -14.75 19.51 -24.69
N ILE A 824 -13.91 20.17 -23.89
CA ILE A 824 -12.89 19.51 -23.07
C ILE A 824 -13.56 18.62 -22.01
N VAL A 825 -14.54 19.16 -21.28
CA VAL A 825 -15.27 18.41 -20.26
C VAL A 825 -16.02 17.22 -20.88
N ALA A 826 -16.74 17.43 -21.98
CA ALA A 826 -17.45 16.35 -22.66
C ALA A 826 -16.52 15.20 -23.07
N LYS A 827 -15.34 15.50 -23.63
CA LYS A 827 -14.34 14.49 -23.98
C LYS A 827 -13.82 13.74 -22.77
N LYS A 828 -13.52 14.44 -21.67
CA LYS A 828 -13.06 13.82 -20.42
C LYS A 828 -14.11 12.88 -19.85
N LEU A 829 -15.37 13.30 -19.79
CA LEU A 829 -16.45 12.50 -19.22
C LEU A 829 -16.76 11.26 -20.07
N LEU A 830 -16.76 11.39 -21.40
CA LEU A 830 -16.89 10.23 -22.30
C LEU A 830 -15.75 9.23 -22.10
N ASN A 831 -14.55 9.74 -21.85
CA ASN A 831 -13.39 8.91 -21.55
C ASN A 831 -13.50 8.23 -20.17
N TYR A 832 -13.87 8.96 -19.11
CA TYR A 832 -14.11 8.37 -17.79
C TYR A 832 -15.19 7.30 -17.81
N TYR A 833 -16.27 7.55 -18.58
CA TYR A 833 -17.30 6.55 -18.82
C TYR A 833 -16.73 5.29 -19.47
N GLN A 834 -15.93 5.44 -20.54
CA GLN A 834 -15.33 4.28 -21.22
C GLN A 834 -14.44 3.46 -20.27
N LEU A 835 -13.55 4.11 -19.51
CA LEU A 835 -12.69 3.44 -18.54
C LEU A 835 -13.47 2.66 -17.47
N LEU A 836 -14.64 3.17 -17.04
CA LEU A 836 -15.51 2.48 -16.08
C LEU A 836 -16.24 1.30 -16.72
N ILE A 837 -16.71 1.43 -17.97
CA ILE A 837 -17.37 0.33 -18.70
C ILE A 837 -16.39 -0.80 -18.99
N ASP A 838 -15.17 -0.47 -19.43
CA ASP A 838 -14.11 -1.45 -19.69
C ASP A 838 -13.79 -2.28 -18.44
N TYR A 839 -13.93 -1.69 -17.25
CA TYR A 839 -13.76 -2.37 -15.97
C TYR A 839 -15.00 -3.14 -15.50
N TYR A 840 -16.21 -2.55 -15.59
CA TYR A 840 -17.43 -3.19 -15.09
C TYR A 840 -17.95 -4.33 -15.94
N GLN A 841 -17.57 -4.39 -17.23
CA GLN A 841 -18.00 -5.42 -18.18
C GLN A 841 -19.53 -5.60 -18.27
N GLY A 842 -20.30 -4.53 -18.03
CA GLY A 842 -21.76 -4.54 -17.98
C GLY A 842 -22.45 -3.90 -19.19
N ASP A 843 -23.76 -3.69 -19.09
CA ASP A 843 -24.56 -3.03 -20.13
C ASP A 843 -24.00 -1.62 -20.44
N ASP A 844 -23.72 -1.37 -21.72
CA ASP A 844 -23.24 -0.09 -22.22
C ASP A 844 -24.35 0.68 -22.97
N PRO A 845 -25.18 1.49 -22.28
CA PRO A 845 -26.22 2.30 -22.93
C PRO A 845 -25.65 3.41 -23.83
N MET A 846 -24.34 3.67 -23.82
CA MET A 846 -23.77 4.77 -24.56
C MET A 846 -23.86 4.55 -26.08
N ASN A 847 -23.79 3.31 -26.58
CA ASN A 847 -23.98 3.06 -28.01
C ASN A 847 -25.38 3.47 -28.46
N MET A 848 -26.42 3.10 -27.70
CA MET A 848 -27.79 3.56 -27.93
C MET A 848 -27.88 5.10 -27.92
N ILE A 849 -27.24 5.75 -26.96
CA ILE A 849 -27.27 7.21 -26.82
C ILE A 849 -26.53 7.91 -27.97
N ARG A 850 -25.40 7.37 -28.44
CA ARG A 850 -24.65 7.88 -29.59
C ARG A 850 -25.52 7.85 -30.84
N GLU A 851 -26.12 6.71 -31.14
CA GLU A 851 -27.02 6.55 -32.29
C GLU A 851 -28.26 7.43 -32.18
N LEU A 852 -28.86 7.54 -30.99
CA LEU A 852 -30.00 8.42 -30.73
C LEU A 852 -29.68 9.86 -31.13
N VAL A 853 -28.51 10.35 -30.70
CA VAL A 853 -28.06 11.71 -31.01
C VAL A 853 -27.73 11.88 -32.48
N ASP A 854 -27.02 10.92 -33.06
CA ASP A 854 -26.61 10.96 -34.46
C ASP A 854 -27.82 10.92 -35.41
N LYS A 855 -28.90 10.22 -35.03
CA LYS A 855 -30.16 10.20 -35.77
C LYS A 855 -30.85 11.55 -35.74
N TYR A 856 -31.06 12.18 -34.57
CA TYR A 856 -31.72 13.50 -34.58
C TYR A 856 -30.85 14.59 -35.19
N ALA A 857 -29.52 14.49 -35.08
CA ALA A 857 -28.59 15.44 -35.66
C ALA A 857 -28.62 15.46 -37.22
N ARG A 858 -29.25 14.48 -37.87
CA ARG A 858 -29.50 14.47 -39.32
C ARG A 858 -30.59 15.44 -39.75
N PHE A 859 -31.57 15.72 -38.88
CA PHE A 859 -32.68 16.64 -39.20
C PHE A 859 -32.73 17.90 -38.33
N TYR A 860 -32.06 17.92 -37.17
CA TYR A 860 -32.05 19.08 -36.28
C TYR A 860 -30.71 19.26 -35.56
N ARG A 861 -30.19 20.49 -35.55
CA ARG A 861 -29.03 20.90 -34.75
C ARG A 861 -29.31 22.26 -34.10
N ALA A 862 -28.62 22.61 -33.03
CA ALA A 862 -28.70 23.94 -32.44
C ALA A 862 -27.95 25.00 -33.27
N SER A 863 -28.50 26.21 -33.43
CA SER A 863 -28.02 27.24 -34.37
C SER A 863 -26.91 28.19 -33.87
N GLY A 864 -26.30 27.93 -32.70
CA GLY A 864 -25.26 28.81 -32.14
C GLY A 864 -24.16 28.10 -31.35
N LYS A 865 -22.99 28.76 -31.23
CA LYS A 865 -21.82 28.27 -30.47
C LYS A 865 -22.13 28.04 -28.98
N ASN A 866 -22.98 28.89 -28.40
CA ASN A 866 -23.38 28.85 -26.98
C ASN A 866 -24.86 28.48 -26.80
N SER A 867 -25.39 27.59 -27.64
CA SER A 867 -26.78 27.15 -27.52
C SER A 867 -27.02 26.54 -26.13
N SER A 868 -28.25 26.66 -25.60
CA SER A 868 -28.56 26.03 -24.31
C SER A 868 -28.57 24.49 -24.41
N ALA A 869 -28.40 23.80 -23.28
CA ALA A 869 -28.57 22.34 -23.19
C ALA A 869 -29.94 21.90 -23.73
N TYR A 870 -30.98 22.65 -23.37
CA TYR A 870 -32.34 22.43 -23.85
C TYR A 870 -32.45 22.52 -25.37
N THR A 871 -31.82 23.52 -25.99
CA THR A 871 -31.82 23.68 -27.46
C THR A 871 -31.11 22.51 -28.13
N ARG A 872 -29.97 22.04 -27.60
CA ARG A 872 -29.26 20.87 -28.15
C ARG A 872 -30.10 19.59 -28.11
N LEU A 873 -30.77 19.36 -26.98
CA LEU A 873 -31.51 18.13 -26.71
C LEU A 873 -32.99 18.19 -27.13
N ARG A 874 -33.39 19.19 -27.92
CA ARG A 874 -34.80 19.48 -28.19
C ARG A 874 -35.57 18.31 -28.81
N PRO A 875 -35.06 17.60 -29.85
CA PRO A 875 -35.76 16.44 -30.41
C PRO A 875 -35.95 15.30 -29.40
N LEU A 876 -34.92 15.00 -28.60
CA LEU A 876 -34.97 14.02 -27.53
C LEU A 876 -36.01 14.39 -26.47
N ASN A 877 -36.04 15.65 -26.04
CA ASN A 877 -36.99 16.13 -25.06
C ASN A 877 -38.44 16.04 -25.54
N ILE A 878 -38.69 16.32 -26.83
CA ILE A 878 -40.01 16.16 -27.43
C ILE A 878 -40.43 14.69 -27.43
N ALA A 879 -39.59 13.79 -27.93
CA ALA A 879 -39.90 12.36 -27.99
C ALA A 879 -40.18 11.78 -26.60
N ALA A 880 -39.32 12.10 -25.62
CA ALA A 880 -39.53 11.68 -24.23
C ALA A 880 -40.83 12.24 -23.65
N LYS A 881 -41.15 13.52 -23.90
CA LYS A 881 -42.38 14.15 -23.40
C LYS A 881 -43.63 13.46 -23.95
N VAL A 882 -43.65 13.15 -25.25
CA VAL A 882 -44.78 12.46 -25.91
C VAL A 882 -45.07 11.12 -25.23
N ILE A 883 -44.05 10.29 -24.98
CA ILE A 883 -44.23 8.99 -24.30
C ILE A 883 -44.68 9.17 -22.84
N LEU A 884 -44.13 10.15 -22.13
CA LEU A 884 -44.42 10.37 -20.72
C LEU A 884 -45.82 10.95 -20.45
N GLU A 885 -46.40 11.64 -21.43
CA GLU A 885 -47.72 12.27 -21.37
C GLU A 885 -48.81 11.45 -22.09
N SER A 886 -48.45 10.44 -22.88
CA SER A 886 -49.41 9.54 -23.53
C SER A 886 -50.06 8.56 -22.56
N GLN A 887 -51.21 7.98 -22.95
CA GLN A 887 -51.94 7.01 -22.13
C GLN A 887 -51.14 5.71 -21.99
N PRO A 888 -51.17 5.03 -20.82
CA PRO A 888 -50.37 3.83 -20.58
C PRO A 888 -50.49 2.73 -21.65
N ASN A 889 -51.67 2.59 -22.24
CA ASN A 889 -52.07 1.58 -23.22
C ASN A 889 -51.96 2.03 -24.70
N THR A 890 -51.36 3.18 -24.99
CA THR A 890 -51.13 3.61 -26.38
C THR A 890 -50.24 2.59 -27.11
N ALA A 891 -50.64 2.17 -28.30
CA ALA A 891 -49.90 1.20 -29.12
C ALA A 891 -48.55 1.76 -29.59
N GLU A 892 -47.61 0.88 -29.93
CA GLU A 892 -46.26 1.26 -30.34
C GLU A 892 -46.26 2.15 -31.60
N ASP A 893 -47.01 1.75 -32.63
CA ASP A 893 -47.16 2.50 -33.88
C ASP A 893 -47.78 3.88 -33.63
N ASP A 894 -48.75 3.97 -32.71
CA ASP A 894 -49.38 5.24 -32.34
C ASP A 894 -48.38 6.18 -31.62
N LEU A 895 -47.54 5.65 -30.73
CA LEU A 895 -46.49 6.43 -30.07
C LEU A 895 -45.49 6.96 -31.10
N GLN A 896 -45.10 6.13 -32.07
CA GLN A 896 -44.22 6.55 -33.15
C GLN A 896 -44.83 7.70 -33.96
N LEU A 897 -46.07 7.54 -34.45
CA LEU A 897 -46.78 8.56 -35.23
C LEU A 897 -46.95 9.87 -34.45
N MET A 898 -47.23 9.79 -33.16
CA MET A 898 -47.31 10.97 -32.28
C MET A 898 -45.96 11.70 -32.24
N ILE A 899 -44.84 11.00 -32.01
CA ILE A 899 -43.51 11.61 -31.97
C ILE A 899 -43.19 12.27 -33.30
N GLU A 900 -43.44 11.60 -34.42
CA GLU A 900 -43.22 12.13 -35.77
C GLU A 900 -43.96 13.46 -35.97
N GLY A 901 -45.25 13.52 -35.62
CA GLY A 901 -46.07 14.73 -35.75
C GLY A 901 -45.49 15.93 -34.98
N TYR A 902 -45.05 15.73 -33.73
CA TYR A 902 -44.42 16.80 -32.95
C TYR A 902 -43.05 17.21 -33.50
N LEU A 903 -42.28 16.28 -34.07
CA LEU A 903 -40.98 16.58 -34.67
C LEU A 903 -41.10 17.31 -36.01
N PHE A 904 -42.09 16.99 -36.85
CA PHE A 904 -42.39 17.78 -38.05
C PHE A 904 -42.72 19.23 -37.67
N SER A 905 -43.56 19.42 -36.65
CA SER A 905 -43.88 20.77 -36.13
C SER A 905 -42.63 21.51 -35.64
N LEU A 906 -41.69 20.82 -34.98
CA LEU A 906 -40.40 21.40 -34.61
C LEU A 906 -39.62 21.88 -35.85
N VAL A 907 -39.44 21.01 -36.85
CA VAL A 907 -38.66 21.30 -38.05
C VAL A 907 -39.29 22.44 -38.86
N ASP A 908 -40.60 22.41 -39.09
CA ASP A 908 -41.31 23.49 -39.80
C ASP A 908 -41.23 24.81 -39.03
N GLY A 909 -41.31 24.76 -37.69
CA GLY A 909 -41.11 25.93 -36.85
C GLY A 909 -39.70 26.53 -36.97
N VAL A 910 -38.66 25.71 -37.13
CA VAL A 910 -37.28 26.19 -37.36
C VAL A 910 -37.14 26.78 -38.76
N LEU A 911 -37.70 26.14 -39.80
CA LEU A 911 -37.65 26.64 -41.17
C LEU A 911 -38.39 27.97 -41.35
N ASN A 912 -39.48 28.15 -40.59
CA ASN A 912 -40.27 29.39 -40.57
C ASN A 912 -39.70 30.45 -39.61
N ASN A 913 -38.50 30.25 -39.05
CA ASN A 913 -37.85 31.14 -38.06
C ASN A 913 -38.67 31.38 -36.77
N ASN A 914 -39.63 30.51 -36.45
CA ASN A 914 -40.40 30.55 -35.21
C ASN A 914 -39.66 29.89 -34.03
N ASN A 915 -38.67 29.03 -34.32
CA ASN A 915 -37.90 28.27 -33.35
C ASN A 915 -36.39 28.41 -33.59
N GLU A 916 -35.60 28.51 -32.53
CA GLU A 916 -34.14 28.39 -32.64
C GLU A 916 -33.72 26.97 -33.04
N GLY A 917 -32.88 26.87 -34.08
CA GLY A 917 -32.34 25.62 -34.60
C GLY A 917 -31.72 25.78 -35.99
N TYR A 918 -31.03 24.74 -36.45
CA TYR A 918 -30.43 24.61 -37.76
C TYR A 918 -30.86 23.26 -38.35
N ILE A 919 -31.42 23.29 -39.56
CA ILE A 919 -31.80 22.10 -40.31
C ILE A 919 -30.72 21.84 -41.36
N PRO A 920 -30.11 20.63 -41.42
CA PRO A 920 -29.13 20.29 -42.44
C PRO A 920 -29.67 20.47 -43.87
N SER A 921 -28.82 20.97 -44.78
CA SER A 921 -29.24 21.43 -46.12
C SER A 921 -29.92 20.37 -46.99
N GLU A 922 -29.60 19.09 -46.78
CA GLU A 922 -30.20 17.96 -47.47
C GLU A 922 -31.69 17.83 -47.09
N VAL A 923 -32.00 17.92 -45.79
CA VAL A 923 -33.36 17.87 -45.22
C VAL A 923 -34.19 19.12 -45.54
N VAL A 924 -33.54 20.26 -45.78
CA VAL A 924 -34.22 21.48 -46.25
C VAL A 924 -34.74 21.30 -47.68
N LYS A 925 -33.93 20.69 -48.56
CA LYS A 925 -34.19 20.59 -50.00
C LYS A 925 -35.13 19.44 -50.38
N ASP A 926 -35.08 18.32 -49.65
CA ASP A 926 -35.86 17.13 -49.95
C ASP A 926 -36.85 16.81 -48.82
N LYS A 927 -38.15 16.95 -49.12
CA LYS A 927 -39.23 16.65 -48.17
C LYS A 927 -39.35 15.15 -47.89
N SER A 928 -39.09 14.29 -48.88
CA SER A 928 -39.12 12.83 -48.73
C SER A 928 -38.01 12.38 -47.78
N GLN A 929 -36.80 12.91 -47.98
CA GLN A 929 -35.67 12.66 -47.10
C GLN A 929 -35.95 13.13 -45.66
N ARG A 930 -36.60 14.28 -45.48
CA ARG A 930 -37.03 14.79 -44.17
C ARG A 930 -37.96 13.82 -43.45
N GLU A 931 -38.96 13.30 -44.15
CA GLU A 931 -39.90 12.33 -43.60
C GLU A 931 -39.17 11.06 -43.14
N THR A 932 -38.28 10.53 -43.99
CA THR A 932 -37.51 9.31 -43.68
C THR A 932 -36.63 9.46 -42.44
N VAL A 933 -35.89 10.57 -42.28
CA VAL A 933 -34.98 10.74 -41.13
C VAL A 933 -35.71 11.02 -39.81
N ILE A 934 -36.90 11.63 -39.87
CA ILE A 934 -37.77 11.83 -38.69
C ILE A 934 -38.41 10.50 -38.27
N GLN A 935 -38.88 9.71 -39.24
CA GLN A 935 -39.38 8.34 -39.01
C GLN A 935 -38.29 7.45 -38.38
N ASP A 936 -37.08 7.45 -38.95
CA ASP A 936 -35.94 6.66 -38.44
C ASP A 936 -35.62 6.99 -36.97
N PHE A 937 -35.61 8.27 -36.59
CA PHE A 937 -35.41 8.66 -35.20
C PHE A 937 -36.58 8.27 -34.29
N SER A 938 -37.82 8.48 -34.75
CA SER A 938 -39.02 8.21 -33.95
C SER A 938 -39.16 6.71 -33.67
N GLN A 939 -38.98 5.87 -34.69
CA GLN A 939 -38.92 4.41 -34.56
C GLN A 939 -37.80 4.00 -33.61
N TYR A 940 -36.60 4.56 -33.77
CA TYR A 940 -35.46 4.24 -32.90
C TYR A 940 -35.71 4.61 -31.43
N PHE A 941 -36.30 5.78 -31.17
CA PHE A 941 -36.60 6.21 -29.81
C PHE A 941 -37.63 5.29 -29.14
N VAL A 942 -38.70 4.90 -29.85
CA VAL A 942 -39.70 3.99 -29.31
C VAL A 942 -39.08 2.60 -29.08
N LYS A 943 -38.41 2.03 -30.09
CA LYS A 943 -37.90 0.67 -30.02
C LYS A 943 -36.69 0.50 -29.11
N GLU A 944 -35.63 1.27 -29.32
CA GLU A 944 -34.37 1.05 -28.60
C GLU A 944 -34.37 1.73 -27.22
N VAL A 945 -34.89 2.96 -27.13
CA VAL A 945 -34.85 3.71 -25.85
C VAL A 945 -36.01 3.33 -24.94
N PHE A 946 -37.25 3.29 -25.44
CA PHE A 946 -38.42 3.03 -24.60
C PHE A 946 -38.72 1.53 -24.41
N GLN A 947 -38.79 0.75 -25.49
CA GLN A 947 -39.10 -0.69 -25.41
C GLN A 947 -37.91 -1.48 -24.86
N ASN A 948 -36.73 -1.39 -25.48
CA ASN A 948 -35.59 -2.21 -25.07
C ASN A 948 -34.95 -1.72 -23.77
N TYR A 949 -34.51 -0.46 -23.71
CA TYR A 949 -33.80 0.05 -22.54
C TYR A 949 -34.73 0.33 -21.34
N CYS A 950 -35.91 0.92 -21.55
CA CYS A 950 -36.87 1.20 -20.48
C CYS A 950 -37.95 0.12 -20.29
N ARG A 951 -37.89 -1.02 -21.00
CA ARG A 951 -38.82 -2.15 -20.87
C ARG A 951 -40.29 -1.78 -21.03
N ALA A 952 -40.59 -0.80 -21.88
CA ALA A 952 -41.92 -0.21 -22.06
C ALA A 952 -42.51 0.45 -20.78
N GLU A 953 -41.69 0.69 -19.75
CA GLU A 953 -42.12 1.29 -18.50
C GLU A 953 -41.86 2.80 -18.48
N ARG A 954 -42.93 3.58 -18.35
CA ARG A 954 -42.84 5.04 -18.23
C ARG A 954 -42.13 5.48 -16.95
N SER A 955 -42.21 4.70 -15.87
CA SER A 955 -41.46 4.91 -14.63
C SER A 955 -39.95 4.87 -14.87
N LEU A 956 -39.46 3.84 -15.57
CA LEU A 956 -38.04 3.70 -15.92
C LEU A 956 -37.57 4.83 -16.83
N LEU A 957 -38.40 5.22 -17.81
CA LEU A 957 -38.09 6.40 -18.63
C LEU A 957 -38.01 7.68 -17.78
N ARG A 958 -38.94 7.91 -16.84
CA ARG A 958 -38.88 9.07 -15.92
C ARG A 958 -37.63 9.07 -15.05
N GLN A 959 -37.21 7.90 -14.57
CA GLN A 959 -36.03 7.74 -13.72
C GLN A 959 -34.74 8.00 -14.50
N ASN A 960 -34.64 7.47 -15.73
CA ASN A 960 -33.38 7.48 -16.50
C ASN A 960 -33.24 8.67 -17.46
N ILE A 961 -34.32 9.39 -17.80
CA ILE A 961 -34.29 10.43 -18.83
C ILE A 961 -33.27 11.53 -18.56
N ASN A 962 -33.02 11.90 -17.30
CA ASN A 962 -32.01 12.91 -16.98
C ASN A 962 -30.59 12.41 -17.26
N LEU A 963 -30.30 11.14 -16.97
CA LEU A 963 -29.01 10.53 -17.28
C LEU A 963 -28.80 10.43 -18.80
N ILE A 964 -29.84 10.00 -19.54
CA ILE A 964 -29.83 9.97 -21.00
C ILE A 964 -29.58 11.37 -21.56
N ARG A 965 -30.24 12.42 -21.04
CA ARG A 965 -30.02 13.81 -21.44
C ARG A 965 -28.57 14.25 -21.24
N HIS A 966 -28.01 14.03 -20.06
CA HIS A 966 -26.63 14.44 -19.77
C HIS A 966 -25.62 13.74 -20.69
N ALA A 967 -25.78 12.43 -20.91
CA ALA A 967 -24.93 11.67 -21.82
C ALA A 967 -25.09 12.09 -23.29
N ALA A 968 -26.33 12.29 -23.74
CA ALA A 968 -26.66 12.76 -25.08
C ALA A 968 -26.05 14.15 -25.34
N GLU A 969 -26.07 15.03 -24.34
CA GLU A 969 -25.47 16.35 -24.43
C GLU A 969 -23.95 16.27 -24.57
N ALA A 970 -23.27 15.43 -23.76
CA ALA A 970 -21.83 15.25 -23.86
C ALA A 970 -21.42 14.74 -25.25
N TRP A 971 -22.15 13.77 -25.81
CA TRP A 971 -21.90 13.29 -27.17
C TRP A 971 -22.17 14.37 -28.23
N TYR A 972 -23.30 15.07 -28.12
CA TYR A 972 -23.64 16.16 -29.04
C TYR A 972 -22.55 17.24 -29.05
N ILE A 973 -22.08 17.66 -27.88
CA ILE A 973 -21.00 18.65 -27.72
C ILE A 973 -19.71 18.16 -28.38
N LYS A 974 -19.34 16.89 -28.18
CA LYS A 974 -18.13 16.32 -28.78
C LYS A 974 -18.18 16.30 -30.30
N GLN A 975 -19.32 15.93 -30.90
CA GLN A 975 -19.42 15.67 -32.34
C GLN A 975 -19.91 16.84 -33.18
N TYR A 976 -20.88 17.60 -32.69
CA TYR A 976 -21.62 18.57 -33.51
C TYR A 976 -21.27 20.04 -33.22
N ILE A 977 -20.48 20.33 -32.18
CA ILE A 977 -19.94 21.68 -31.94
C ILE A 977 -18.58 21.82 -32.64
N LYS A 978 -18.50 22.72 -33.63
CA LYS A 978 -17.31 22.92 -34.48
C LYS A 978 -16.06 23.39 -33.72
N LYS A 979 -14.90 22.82 -34.08
CA LYS A 979 -13.57 23.29 -33.65
C LYS A 979 -13.22 24.65 -34.32
N PRO A 980 -12.40 25.50 -33.68
CA PRO A 980 -11.95 26.78 -34.26
C PRO A 980 -11.16 26.64 -35.59
N GLU A 981 -10.43 25.53 -35.78
CA GLU A 981 -9.48 25.34 -36.89
C GLU A 981 -10.13 25.14 -38.28
N GLU A 982 -11.37 24.66 -38.35
CA GLU A 982 -12.11 24.51 -39.62
C GLU A 982 -12.60 25.85 -40.20
N LYS A 983 -12.39 26.97 -39.49
CA LYS A 983 -12.73 28.31 -40.00
C LYS A 983 -11.63 28.91 -40.85
N THR A 984 -10.36 28.59 -40.62
CA THR A 984 -9.24 29.22 -41.34
C THR A 984 -9.23 28.82 -42.83
N GLN A 985 -9.59 27.56 -43.14
CA GLN A 985 -9.74 27.09 -44.53
C GLN A 985 -11.00 27.65 -45.23
N LYS A 986 -12.00 28.15 -44.49
CA LYS A 986 -13.20 28.79 -45.07
C LYS A 986 -13.12 30.30 -45.17
N SER A 987 -12.21 30.95 -44.44
CA SER A 987 -11.88 32.37 -44.65
C SER A 987 -10.94 32.56 -45.84
N GLU A 988 -9.95 31.68 -46.06
CA GLU A 988 -9.05 31.77 -47.23
C GLU A 988 -9.78 31.51 -48.56
N ASN A 989 -10.79 30.63 -48.58
CA ASN A 989 -11.66 30.41 -49.74
C ASN A 989 -12.77 31.47 -49.93
N LYS A 990 -12.84 32.50 -49.08
CA LYS A 990 -13.77 33.64 -49.25
C LYS A 990 -13.10 34.93 -49.68
N GLU A 991 -11.76 35.02 -49.59
CA GLU A 991 -10.98 36.14 -50.13
C GLU A 991 -10.44 35.85 -51.54
N SER A 992 -10.73 34.67 -52.11
CA SER A 992 -10.30 34.24 -53.44
C SER A 992 -11.45 34.02 -54.44
N ASN A 993 -12.63 34.62 -54.20
CA ASN A 993 -13.74 34.68 -55.15
C ASN A 993 -14.24 36.11 -55.36
#